data_AF-A0A8J4TDZ0-F1
#
_entry.id   AF-A0A8J4TDZ0-F1
#
_cell.length_a   1.000
_cell.length_b   1.000
_cell.length_c   1.000
_cell.angle_alpha   90.00
_cell.angle_beta   90.00
_cell.angle_gamma   90.00
#
_symmetry.space_group_name_H-M   'P 1'
#
loop_
_entity.id
_entity.type
_entity.pdbx_description
1 polymer ?
#
loop_
_entity_poly.entity_id
_entity_poly.type
_entity_poly.pdbx_seq_one_letter_code
_entity_poly.pdbx_strand_id
1 'polypeptide(L)'
;WSKMTFSGWILALCLVAFKGQSTAAETEVGAGSERNCSIVPPYLPPTAVNTTSRLLELRAVMKTHYISAYIIPGTDAHLSEYIAQRDARLAWMSGFTGSSGTAVVTQDKAVLWTDSRYWVQAERQMDCNWELERDISISSITKWLIKELSENDQVGFDPFLFSIDTFEAYNNNLAPAKRNFTSIPDNLVDEIWHTRPPLPPDYLTRLPDDFIERTWRMKVDDIRIQMMTNPYKPTAVLLSALDETAWLLNMRGNDIPFNPFFYSYTLLTLEEIWLFVHIKRLPEEIKVYLNSSCASTHCVQLFEYETVREHLKTYLTKPNVRVWVGTEYTNQALYELITPEEKLLQSTYSPVLTTKAVKDETEQRILREAHIRDAVAVMQLLYQLERTVPEGKETELTAAQLVNEYRSKQKFSRCPSFETISASGPNAALAHYSPSNETARKLTKDEMYLIDSGGQYLDGTTDITRTVHWGSPTDFQKEAFTRVLMGNIEISRTIFPAGTKGVNMEMLGRRALWEVGLNYGHGTGHGVGNYFGVHEWPVGFQSNNIPFQQGMFTSIEPGYYRVNEFGIRIEDVAVIVPAKTKYGNNYLTFDTVSLVPYDRKLIDTSILSPEQLTLQRSSSFKDFMKPKPSSPVVNPDLSLEESLPEGEVQENTEKNSGKLGKKWRNVITRTMTRKTSKMVQKVLAEEGIESGEDSSMSPISPNDWTPDLSAGNRISVCSNSSEDTIHSPLYRQLSGCGDRQSLDSGFSQRDSMESTYNGPFCGRARVHTDFTPSPYDIDSLKLQKGDIIQIIEKPPVGTWTGKLNNKMGSFKFIYVTMLPDEDTPPRRKRCHSHGRHNKPKPKTLEEVLDRIGLKDMESLLSMHGFQNLEDFSGLKESHLNELNITDPEERTKLLTAAELLHD
;
A
#
# COMPACT_ATOMS: atom_id res chain seq x y z
N TRP A 1 -38.83 19.22 -76.03
CA TRP A 1 -39.30 20.24 -76.99
C TRP A 1 -39.43 21.58 -76.27
N SER A 2 -39.80 22.65 -77.01
CA SER A 2 -40.09 24.04 -76.60
C SER A 2 -40.24 24.35 -75.09
N LYS A 3 -39.62 25.41 -74.54
CA LYS A 3 -39.96 26.85 -74.78
C LYS A 3 -41.44 27.13 -74.46
N MET A 4 -41.86 28.15 -73.72
CA MET A 4 -41.30 29.42 -73.23
C MET A 4 -42.24 29.93 -72.10
N THR A 5 -42.08 31.02 -71.33
CA THR A 5 -41.23 32.24 -71.35
C THR A 5 -41.27 32.89 -69.95
N PHE A 6 -40.19 33.59 -69.56
CA PHE A 6 -40.12 34.76 -68.64
C PHE A 6 -40.69 34.62 -67.20
N SER A 7 -39.95 34.85 -66.10
CA SER A 7 -38.93 35.88 -65.77
C SER A 7 -39.51 37.29 -65.59
N GLY A 8 -39.56 37.75 -64.33
CA GLY A 8 -40.19 39.01 -63.93
C GLY A 8 -39.93 39.44 -62.48
N TRP A 9 -38.75 39.10 -61.93
CA TRP A 9 -38.06 39.69 -60.76
C TRP A 9 -38.93 40.19 -59.57
N ILE A 10 -38.97 39.45 -58.46
CA ILE A 10 -38.00 39.57 -57.34
C ILE A 10 -37.96 40.98 -56.72
N LEU A 11 -38.58 41.15 -55.54
CA LEU A 11 -37.88 41.63 -54.32
C LEU A 11 -38.75 41.57 -53.04
N ALA A 12 -38.09 41.24 -51.93
CA ALA A 12 -38.41 41.59 -50.54
C ALA A 12 -39.85 41.40 -49.99
N LEU A 13 -40.11 40.18 -49.48
CA LEU A 13 -40.62 39.84 -48.12
C LEU A 13 -41.61 38.65 -48.12
N CYS A 14 -41.66 37.93 -46.99
CA CYS A 14 -42.54 36.78 -46.69
C CYS A 14 -42.36 35.53 -47.58
N LEU A 15 -41.40 34.66 -47.22
CA LEU A 15 -41.45 33.22 -47.56
C LEU A 15 -40.66 32.35 -46.56
N VAL A 16 -41.22 32.12 -45.37
CA VAL A 16 -40.74 31.10 -44.41
C VAL A 16 -41.95 30.29 -43.92
N ALA A 17 -42.40 29.37 -44.77
CA ALA A 17 -43.41 28.35 -44.48
C ALA A 17 -43.16 27.13 -45.38
N PHE A 18 -43.58 25.94 -44.93
CA PHE A 18 -43.47 24.67 -45.66
C PHE A 18 -42.05 24.15 -46.00
N LYS A 19 -41.21 23.99 -44.96
CA LYS A 19 -40.27 22.86 -44.86
C LYS A 19 -39.90 22.62 -43.39
N GLY A 20 -40.34 21.51 -42.80
CA GLY A 20 -40.02 21.18 -41.40
C GLY A 20 -40.90 20.11 -40.75
N GLN A 21 -40.76 18.85 -41.18
CA GLN A 21 -41.21 17.65 -40.43
C GLN A 21 -40.72 16.37 -41.13
N SER A 22 -39.56 15.81 -40.75
CA SER A 22 -39.19 14.39 -40.94
C SER A 22 -37.85 13.95 -40.32
N THR A 23 -37.29 14.63 -39.30
CA THR A 23 -35.96 14.29 -38.72
C THR A 23 -35.86 14.59 -37.22
N ALA A 24 -36.57 13.83 -36.37
CA ALA A 24 -36.38 13.81 -34.90
C ALA A 24 -37.20 12.69 -34.22
N ALA A 25 -36.76 11.42 -34.28
CA ALA A 25 -37.28 10.33 -33.41
C ALA A 25 -36.47 9.00 -33.47
N GLU A 26 -35.16 9.02 -33.75
CA GLU A 26 -34.32 7.80 -33.72
C GLU A 26 -33.27 7.90 -32.61
N THR A 27 -33.64 7.39 -31.44
CA THR A 27 -32.79 6.89 -30.34
C THR A 27 -31.33 7.36 -30.26
N GLU A 28 -31.07 8.45 -29.56
CA GLU A 28 -29.78 8.64 -28.86
C GLU A 28 -29.70 7.69 -27.65
N VAL A 29 -29.41 6.41 -27.92
CA VAL A 29 -29.14 5.39 -26.90
C VAL A 29 -27.79 4.76 -27.23
N GLY A 30 -26.75 5.13 -26.49
CA GLY A 30 -25.42 4.54 -26.63
C GLY A 30 -24.40 5.35 -27.44
N ALA A 31 -24.34 6.67 -27.26
CA ALA A 31 -23.07 7.37 -27.47
C ALA A 31 -22.08 6.87 -26.42
N GLY A 32 -21.17 5.98 -26.81
CA GLY A 32 -20.21 5.34 -25.89
C GLY A 32 -19.31 6.37 -25.20
N SER A 33 -19.11 6.23 -23.89
CA SER A 33 -18.16 7.08 -23.16
C SER A 33 -16.69 6.73 -23.44
N GLU A 34 -16.44 5.60 -24.08
CA GLU A 34 -15.12 5.00 -24.32
C GLU A 34 -14.72 5.14 -25.79
N ARG A 35 -13.41 5.14 -26.07
CA ARG A 35 -12.86 5.20 -27.43
C ARG A 35 -13.33 4.03 -28.30
N ASN A 36 -13.47 4.27 -29.60
CA ASN A 36 -13.72 3.23 -30.59
C ASN A 36 -12.72 3.35 -31.74
N CYS A 37 -11.67 2.52 -31.68
CA CYS A 37 -10.59 2.46 -32.65
C CYS A 37 -10.88 1.53 -33.84
N SER A 38 -12.05 0.87 -33.87
CA SER A 38 -12.45 -0.03 -34.97
C SER A 38 -13.20 0.67 -36.12
N ILE A 39 -13.49 1.97 -35.97
CA ILE A 39 -14.16 2.79 -36.99
C ILE A 39 -13.19 3.82 -37.60
N VAL A 40 -13.53 4.35 -38.78
CA VAL A 40 -12.69 5.30 -39.53
C VAL A 40 -13.51 6.54 -39.90
N PRO A 41 -13.17 7.75 -39.39
CA PRO A 41 -12.16 8.00 -38.36
C PRO A 41 -12.52 7.35 -37.01
N PRO A 42 -11.54 7.06 -36.14
CA PRO A 42 -11.80 6.53 -34.81
C PRO A 42 -12.55 7.56 -33.96
N TYR A 43 -13.44 7.08 -33.09
CA TYR A 43 -14.04 7.93 -32.06
C TYR A 43 -13.13 7.99 -30.84
N LEU A 44 -12.81 9.21 -30.40
CA LEU A 44 -12.06 9.50 -29.19
C LEU A 44 -12.93 10.38 -28.28
N PRO A 45 -13.09 10.04 -26.99
CA PRO A 45 -13.79 10.89 -26.03
C PRO A 45 -13.08 12.25 -25.86
N PRO A 46 -13.77 13.32 -25.42
CA PRO A 46 -13.16 14.64 -25.18
C PRO A 46 -12.01 14.64 -24.17
N THR A 47 -11.93 13.61 -23.31
CA THR A 47 -10.89 13.37 -22.31
C THR A 47 -9.66 12.65 -22.87
N ALA A 48 -9.67 12.17 -24.12
CA ALA A 48 -8.58 11.41 -24.71
C ALA A 48 -7.45 12.32 -25.23
N VAL A 49 -6.20 12.00 -24.87
CA VAL A 49 -5.03 12.79 -25.24
C VAL A 49 -4.36 12.19 -26.48
N ASN A 50 -4.09 13.00 -27.51
CA ASN A 50 -3.29 12.57 -28.65
C ASN A 50 -1.80 12.50 -28.28
N THR A 51 -1.22 11.31 -28.35
CA THR A 51 0.14 10.95 -27.92
C THR A 51 1.09 10.68 -29.10
N THR A 52 0.60 10.77 -30.33
CA THR A 52 1.31 10.34 -31.56
C THR A 52 2.74 10.90 -31.66
N SER A 53 2.93 12.21 -31.44
CA SER A 53 4.26 12.82 -31.47
C SER A 53 5.18 12.33 -30.34
N ARG A 54 4.65 12.21 -29.12
CA ARG A 54 5.40 11.74 -27.94
C ARG A 54 5.95 10.33 -28.17
N LEU A 55 5.15 9.44 -28.76
CA LEU A 55 5.57 8.09 -29.13
C LEU A 55 6.61 8.09 -30.26
N LEU A 56 6.50 8.96 -31.27
CA LEU A 56 7.49 9.09 -32.34
C LEU A 56 8.84 9.61 -31.81
N GLU A 57 8.82 10.60 -30.92
CA GLU A 57 10.00 11.18 -30.29
C GLU A 57 10.66 10.18 -29.33
N LEU A 58 9.90 9.50 -28.45
CA LEU A 58 10.42 8.45 -27.58
C LEU A 58 11.08 7.33 -28.39
N ARG A 59 10.45 6.87 -29.47
CA ARG A 59 11.02 5.84 -30.37
C ARG A 59 12.27 6.30 -31.12
N ALA A 60 12.49 7.60 -31.27
CA ALA A 60 13.76 8.12 -31.80
C ALA A 60 14.87 8.01 -30.75
N VAL A 61 14.60 8.39 -29.49
CA VAL A 61 15.55 8.26 -28.37
C VAL A 61 15.85 6.79 -28.04
N MET A 62 14.84 5.91 -28.05
CA MET A 62 15.04 4.47 -27.89
C MET A 62 16.06 3.88 -28.88
N LYS A 63 16.16 4.43 -30.10
CA LYS A 63 17.14 4.01 -31.11
C LYS A 63 18.55 4.49 -30.81
N THR A 64 18.74 5.68 -30.23
CA THR A 64 20.08 6.16 -29.83
C THR A 64 20.63 5.40 -28.62
N HIS A 65 19.75 4.84 -27.79
CA HIS A 65 20.09 3.96 -26.66
C HIS A 65 20.12 2.46 -27.05
N TYR A 66 19.92 2.12 -28.34
CA TYR A 66 19.91 0.75 -28.86
C TYR A 66 18.89 -0.20 -28.19
N ILE A 67 17.76 0.33 -27.70
CA ILE A 67 16.70 -0.47 -27.07
C ILE A 67 15.50 -0.75 -27.97
N SER A 68 14.92 -1.93 -27.79
CA SER A 68 13.80 -2.45 -28.57
C SER A 68 12.45 -2.22 -27.88
N ALA A 69 12.46 -2.20 -26.54
CA ALA A 69 11.35 -1.75 -25.70
C ALA A 69 11.84 -0.85 -24.55
N TYR A 70 10.97 0.02 -24.05
CA TYR A 70 11.17 0.82 -22.83
C TYR A 70 9.98 0.68 -21.89
N ILE A 71 10.23 0.46 -20.60
CA ILE A 71 9.18 0.31 -19.57
C ILE A 71 9.04 1.61 -18.76
N ILE A 72 7.80 2.07 -18.60
CA ILE A 72 7.44 3.34 -17.95
C ILE A 72 6.39 3.05 -16.87
N PRO A 73 6.80 2.73 -15.63
CA PRO A 73 5.88 2.56 -14.50
C PRO A 73 5.28 3.91 -14.05
N GLY A 74 4.10 3.87 -13.44
CA GLY A 74 3.42 5.04 -12.86
C GLY A 74 3.95 5.41 -11.47
N THR A 75 5.24 5.73 -11.34
CA THR A 75 5.91 5.99 -10.05
C THR A 75 7.02 7.05 -10.16
N ASP A 76 7.49 7.56 -9.02
CA ASP A 76 8.69 8.41 -8.91
C ASP A 76 9.94 7.61 -8.47
N ALA A 77 11.06 8.33 -8.25
CA ALA A 77 12.35 7.76 -7.84
C ALA A 77 12.40 7.20 -6.40
N HIS A 78 11.34 7.39 -5.61
CA HIS A 78 11.21 6.96 -4.22
C HIS A 78 10.12 5.90 -4.03
N LEU A 79 9.52 5.48 -5.15
CA LEU A 79 8.45 4.50 -5.23
C LEU A 79 7.18 4.94 -4.48
N SER A 80 6.90 6.25 -4.54
CA SER A 80 5.71 6.89 -3.99
C SER A 80 4.45 6.49 -4.77
N GLU A 81 3.38 6.09 -4.06
CA GLU A 81 2.07 5.77 -4.68
C GLU A 81 1.39 7.01 -5.27
N TYR A 82 1.41 8.12 -4.53
CA TYR A 82 1.06 9.43 -5.05
C TYR A 82 2.34 10.09 -5.56
N ILE A 83 2.30 10.65 -6.76
CA ILE A 83 3.47 11.27 -7.41
C ILE A 83 3.22 12.74 -7.73
N ALA A 84 4.29 13.54 -7.76
CA ALA A 84 4.21 14.91 -8.23
C ALA A 84 3.95 14.97 -9.74
N GLN A 85 3.34 16.06 -10.21
CA GLN A 85 3.05 16.26 -11.64
C GLN A 85 4.31 16.17 -12.53
N ARG A 86 5.49 16.50 -12.00
CA ARG A 86 6.78 16.39 -12.70
C ARG A 86 7.27 14.94 -12.90
N ASP A 87 6.75 13.97 -12.16
CA ASP A 87 7.15 12.56 -12.27
C ASP A 87 6.04 11.68 -12.88
N ALA A 88 4.89 12.29 -13.25
CA ALA A 88 3.75 11.67 -13.93
C ALA A 88 4.03 11.28 -15.42
N ARG A 89 5.17 10.64 -15.67
CA ARG A 89 5.67 10.23 -17.00
C ARG A 89 4.72 9.29 -17.73
N LEU A 90 4.13 8.33 -17.02
CA LEU A 90 3.09 7.44 -17.54
C LEU A 90 1.90 8.23 -18.11
N ALA A 91 1.40 9.19 -17.33
CA ALA A 91 0.26 10.02 -17.73
C ALA A 91 0.61 11.00 -18.86
N TRP A 92 1.82 11.55 -18.87
CA TRP A 92 2.27 12.38 -19.99
C TRP A 92 2.46 11.56 -21.28
N MET A 93 2.98 10.33 -21.20
CA MET A 93 3.15 9.48 -22.38
C MET A 93 1.84 8.94 -22.95
N SER A 94 0.89 8.54 -22.10
CA SER A 94 -0.33 7.81 -22.51
C SER A 94 -1.64 8.62 -22.48
N GLY A 95 -1.67 9.71 -21.73
CA GLY A 95 -2.90 10.43 -21.38
C GLY A 95 -3.64 9.87 -20.16
N PHE A 96 -3.36 8.64 -19.72
CA PHE A 96 -4.02 7.98 -18.60
C PHE A 96 -3.55 8.50 -17.24
N THR A 97 -4.47 8.95 -16.39
CA THR A 97 -4.18 9.64 -15.11
C THR A 97 -4.60 8.84 -13.86
N GLY A 98 -4.74 7.52 -13.94
CA GLY A 98 -5.00 6.68 -12.75
C GLY A 98 -3.72 6.46 -11.93
N SER A 99 -3.84 6.24 -10.61
CA SER A 99 -2.67 6.11 -9.71
C SER A 99 -1.94 4.77 -9.82
N SER A 100 -2.41 3.84 -10.65
CA SER A 100 -1.74 2.56 -10.85
C SER A 100 -1.70 2.20 -12.33
N GLY A 101 -0.50 1.88 -12.82
CA GLY A 101 -0.32 1.32 -14.15
C GLY A 101 1.15 1.23 -14.55
N THR A 102 1.39 0.54 -15.67
CA THR A 102 2.71 0.49 -16.32
C THR A 102 2.51 0.52 -17.83
N ALA A 103 3.26 1.37 -18.51
CA ALA A 103 3.34 1.39 -19.97
C ALA A 103 4.58 0.63 -20.44
N VAL A 104 4.46 -0.04 -21.59
CA VAL A 104 5.59 -0.51 -22.38
C VAL A 104 5.46 0.04 -23.80
N VAL A 105 6.53 0.65 -24.30
CA VAL A 105 6.62 1.15 -25.68
C VAL A 105 7.68 0.33 -26.42
N THR A 106 7.32 -0.22 -27.57
CA THR A 106 8.27 -0.80 -28.55
C THR A 106 8.48 0.16 -29.71
N GLN A 107 9.30 -0.25 -30.68
CA GLN A 107 9.54 0.50 -31.90
C GLN A 107 8.29 0.71 -32.78
N ASP A 108 7.21 -0.05 -32.55
CA ASP A 108 5.97 -0.07 -33.33
C ASP A 108 4.69 0.05 -32.46
N LYS A 109 4.63 -0.58 -31.28
CA LYS A 109 3.46 -0.63 -30.37
C LYS A 109 3.65 0.20 -29.09
N ALA A 110 2.54 0.46 -28.42
CA ALA A 110 2.49 1.02 -27.08
C ALA A 110 1.31 0.37 -26.34
N VAL A 111 1.55 -0.12 -25.12
CA VAL A 111 0.57 -0.89 -24.34
C VAL A 111 0.61 -0.43 -22.90
N LEU A 112 -0.57 -0.31 -22.29
CA LEU A 112 -0.75 0.11 -20.90
C LEU A 112 -1.47 -0.97 -20.10
N TRP A 113 -0.84 -1.41 -19.01
CA TRP A 113 -1.41 -2.31 -18.02
C TRP A 113 -1.97 -1.50 -16.85
N THR A 114 -3.23 -1.71 -16.49
CA THR A 114 -3.84 -1.15 -15.26
C THR A 114 -4.96 -2.05 -14.73
N ASP A 115 -5.32 -1.86 -13.46
CA ASP A 115 -6.24 -2.74 -12.73
C ASP A 115 -7.72 -2.37 -12.89
N SER A 116 -8.60 -3.18 -12.31
CA SER A 116 -10.06 -3.07 -12.44
C SER A 116 -10.67 -1.73 -11.99
N ARG A 117 -9.98 -0.96 -11.14
CA ARG A 117 -10.38 0.41 -10.77
C ARG A 117 -10.38 1.36 -11.96
N TYR A 118 -9.58 1.07 -12.99
CA TYR A 118 -9.11 2.05 -13.96
C TYR A 118 -9.40 1.71 -15.43
N TRP A 119 -9.86 0.51 -15.77
CA TRP A 119 -10.12 0.12 -17.18
C TRP A 119 -11.00 1.12 -17.95
N VAL A 120 -12.13 1.54 -17.36
CA VAL A 120 -13.06 2.52 -17.98
C VAL A 120 -12.42 3.92 -18.09
N GLN A 121 -11.50 4.27 -17.19
CA GLN A 121 -10.76 5.53 -17.25
C GLN A 121 -9.68 5.49 -18.35
N ALA A 122 -8.95 4.38 -18.50
CA ALA A 122 -7.97 4.20 -19.56
C ALA A 122 -8.61 4.28 -20.96
N GLU A 123 -9.74 3.60 -21.18
CA GLU A 123 -10.53 3.69 -22.42
C GLU A 123 -11.18 5.08 -22.66
N ARG A 124 -11.20 5.95 -21.64
CA ARG A 124 -11.64 7.36 -21.73
C ARG A 124 -10.50 8.35 -22.00
N GLN A 125 -9.26 8.01 -21.67
CA GLN A 125 -8.13 8.95 -21.62
C GLN A 125 -7.01 8.68 -22.64
N MET A 126 -6.88 7.44 -23.12
CA MET A 126 -5.89 7.09 -24.14
C MET A 126 -6.44 7.29 -25.56
N ASP A 127 -5.57 7.66 -26.51
CA ASP A 127 -5.90 7.61 -27.93
C ASP A 127 -5.75 6.19 -28.51
N CYS A 128 -5.93 6.04 -29.83
CA CYS A 128 -5.81 4.75 -30.50
C CYS A 128 -4.38 4.27 -30.79
N ASN A 129 -3.33 4.92 -30.26
CA ASN A 129 -1.96 4.40 -30.32
C ASN A 129 -1.67 3.36 -29.22
N TRP A 130 -2.55 3.23 -28.21
CA TRP A 130 -2.33 2.43 -27.00
C TRP A 130 -3.27 1.22 -26.89
N GLU A 131 -2.73 0.02 -26.72
CA GLU A 131 -3.52 -1.15 -26.31
C GLU A 131 -3.71 -1.15 -24.79
N LEU A 132 -4.86 -1.61 -24.27
CA LEU A 132 -5.14 -1.74 -22.84
C LEU A 132 -5.08 -3.22 -22.42
N GLU A 133 -4.19 -3.53 -21.48
CA GLU A 133 -4.08 -4.85 -20.87
C GLU A 133 -4.58 -4.85 -19.42
N ARG A 134 -5.18 -5.99 -19.02
CA ARG A 134 -5.98 -6.09 -17.77
C ARG A 134 -5.36 -6.98 -16.69
N ASP A 135 -4.45 -7.88 -17.05
CA ASP A 135 -3.63 -8.64 -16.10
C ASP A 135 -2.36 -7.84 -15.80
N ILE A 136 -2.37 -7.08 -14.71
CA ILE A 136 -1.26 -6.21 -14.27
C ILE A 136 0.00 -6.96 -13.80
N SER A 137 0.03 -8.29 -13.81
CA SER A 137 1.18 -9.03 -13.29
C SER A 137 2.44 -8.78 -14.12
N ILE A 138 3.60 -8.73 -13.45
CA ILE A 138 4.90 -8.66 -14.14
C ILE A 138 5.04 -9.83 -15.13
N SER A 139 4.47 -11.00 -14.80
CA SER A 139 4.43 -12.15 -15.70
C SER A 139 3.66 -11.87 -17.01
N SER A 140 2.55 -11.14 -16.98
CA SER A 140 1.82 -10.69 -18.18
C SER A 140 2.68 -9.79 -19.05
N ILE A 141 3.28 -8.74 -18.46
CA ILE A 141 4.15 -7.78 -19.14
C ILE A 141 5.36 -8.48 -19.75
N THR A 142 6.00 -9.39 -19.03
CA THR A 142 7.17 -10.12 -19.55
C THR A 142 6.80 -11.17 -20.60
N LYS A 143 5.64 -11.84 -20.50
CA LYS A 143 5.13 -12.73 -21.58
C LYS A 143 4.86 -11.94 -22.86
N TRP A 144 4.32 -10.72 -22.75
CA TRP A 144 4.13 -9.82 -23.88
C TRP A 144 5.47 -9.41 -24.50
N LEU A 145 6.44 -8.96 -23.69
CA LEU A 145 7.80 -8.64 -24.15
C LEU A 145 8.48 -9.82 -24.86
N ILE A 146 8.36 -11.05 -24.33
CA ILE A 146 8.94 -12.27 -24.91
C ILE A 146 8.25 -12.67 -26.24
N LYS A 147 6.98 -12.29 -26.43
CA LYS A 147 6.23 -12.52 -27.67
C LYS A 147 6.58 -11.49 -28.77
N GLU A 148 6.80 -10.23 -28.40
CA GLU A 148 6.98 -9.13 -29.35
C GLU A 148 8.45 -8.84 -29.70
N LEU A 149 9.40 -9.17 -28.81
CA LEU A 149 10.84 -8.97 -29.03
C LEU A 149 11.55 -10.25 -29.47
N SER A 150 12.71 -10.10 -30.11
CA SER A 150 13.63 -11.19 -30.48
C SER A 150 14.52 -11.63 -29.31
N GLU A 151 15.29 -12.72 -29.48
CA GLU A 151 16.38 -13.05 -28.56
C GLU A 151 17.51 -12.02 -28.65
N ASN A 152 18.10 -11.68 -27.51
CA ASN A 152 19.15 -10.68 -27.29
C ASN A 152 18.72 -9.20 -27.41
N ASP A 153 17.46 -8.92 -27.77
CA ASP A 153 16.89 -7.58 -27.74
C ASP A 153 16.99 -6.97 -26.33
N GLN A 154 17.17 -5.64 -26.30
CA GLN A 154 17.34 -4.86 -25.08
C GLN A 154 15.99 -4.24 -24.66
N VAL A 155 15.60 -4.50 -23.41
CA VAL A 155 14.46 -3.89 -22.72
C VAL A 155 15.03 -2.86 -21.74
N GLY A 156 14.90 -1.58 -22.08
CA GLY A 156 15.35 -0.48 -21.24
C GLY A 156 14.38 -0.17 -20.11
N PHE A 157 14.91 0.25 -18.96
CA PHE A 157 14.13 0.78 -17.84
C PHE A 157 14.93 1.85 -17.09
N ASP A 158 14.21 2.77 -16.41
CA ASP A 158 14.84 3.70 -15.47
C ASP A 158 15.02 2.99 -14.10
N PRO A 159 16.26 2.77 -13.62
CA PRO A 159 16.54 2.07 -12.38
C PRO A 159 16.12 2.83 -11.11
N PHE A 160 15.77 4.12 -11.20
CA PHE A 160 15.16 4.82 -10.07
C PHE A 160 13.70 4.43 -9.86
N LEU A 161 13.00 3.94 -10.88
CA LEU A 161 11.55 3.69 -10.87
C LEU A 161 11.19 2.21 -10.59
N PHE A 162 12.15 1.39 -10.16
CA PHE A 162 11.99 -0.04 -9.91
C PHE A 162 12.58 -0.39 -8.54
N SER A 163 11.82 -1.09 -7.69
CA SER A 163 12.38 -1.69 -6.46
C SER A 163 13.25 -2.90 -6.78
N ILE A 164 14.02 -3.37 -5.81
CA ILE A 164 14.83 -4.60 -5.91
C ILE A 164 13.93 -5.78 -6.29
N ASP A 165 12.84 -6.00 -5.56
CA ASP A 165 11.90 -7.11 -5.82
C ASP A 165 11.22 -6.98 -7.20
N THR A 166 10.92 -5.75 -7.63
CA THR A 166 10.37 -5.48 -8.98
C THR A 166 11.39 -5.81 -10.07
N PHE A 167 12.63 -5.33 -9.93
CA PHE A 167 13.72 -5.60 -10.87
C PHE A 167 13.99 -7.11 -11.00
N GLU A 168 14.09 -7.81 -9.86
CA GLU A 168 14.29 -9.26 -9.84
C GLU A 168 13.11 -10.00 -10.49
N ALA A 169 11.86 -9.60 -10.24
CA ALA A 169 10.69 -10.20 -10.87
C ALA A 169 10.70 -10.04 -12.41
N TYR A 170 11.11 -8.89 -12.94
CA TYR A 170 11.30 -8.72 -14.40
C TYR A 170 12.46 -9.56 -14.93
N ASN A 171 13.64 -9.45 -14.30
CA ASN A 171 14.85 -10.14 -14.73
C ASN A 171 14.68 -11.67 -14.74
N ASN A 172 14.08 -12.24 -13.69
CA ASN A 172 13.84 -13.69 -13.57
C ASN A 172 12.86 -14.25 -14.61
N ASN A 173 12.01 -13.41 -15.23
CA ASN A 173 11.16 -13.81 -16.35
C ASN A 173 11.83 -13.56 -17.72
N LEU A 174 12.58 -12.47 -17.89
CA LEU A 174 13.19 -12.07 -19.17
C LEU A 174 14.50 -12.81 -19.50
N ALA A 175 15.36 -13.02 -18.50
CA ALA A 175 16.69 -13.60 -18.70
C ALA A 175 16.67 -15.08 -19.17
N PRO A 176 15.79 -15.98 -18.67
CA PRO A 176 15.67 -17.34 -19.21
C PRO A 176 15.18 -17.36 -20.66
N ALA A 177 14.47 -16.31 -21.09
CA ALA A 177 14.05 -16.09 -22.47
C ALA A 177 15.09 -15.28 -23.28
N LYS A 178 16.29 -15.03 -22.75
CA LYS A 178 17.38 -14.32 -23.44
C LYS A 178 17.00 -12.90 -23.90
N ARG A 179 16.10 -12.22 -23.18
CA ARG A 179 15.84 -10.77 -23.35
C ARG A 179 16.66 -10.03 -22.30
N ASN A 180 17.43 -9.03 -22.72
CA ASN A 180 18.36 -8.31 -21.85
C ASN A 180 17.62 -7.15 -21.17
N PHE A 181 17.64 -7.10 -19.83
CA PHE A 181 16.97 -6.07 -19.05
C PHE A 181 17.99 -5.02 -18.58
N THR A 182 17.92 -3.81 -19.15
CA THR A 182 19.05 -2.89 -19.23
C THR A 182 18.75 -1.57 -18.53
N SER A 183 19.55 -1.27 -17.50
CA SER A 183 19.48 -0.08 -16.65
C SER A 183 19.86 1.19 -17.43
N ILE A 184 18.97 2.18 -17.49
CA ILE A 184 19.18 3.48 -18.13
C ILE A 184 18.86 4.60 -17.11
N PRO A 185 19.86 5.10 -16.36
CA PRO A 185 19.66 6.09 -15.30
C PRO A 185 19.10 7.45 -15.73
N ASP A 186 19.29 7.83 -16.98
CA ASP A 186 18.72 9.04 -17.57
C ASP A 186 17.36 8.70 -18.20
N ASN A 187 16.27 9.27 -17.69
CA ASN A 187 14.93 8.86 -18.08
C ASN A 187 14.56 9.37 -19.49
N LEU A 188 14.28 8.46 -20.42
CA LEU A 188 14.06 8.80 -21.83
C LEU A 188 12.76 9.60 -22.07
N VAL A 189 11.82 9.62 -21.11
CA VAL A 189 10.65 10.50 -21.16
C VAL A 189 11.03 11.94 -20.82
N ASP A 190 11.99 12.14 -19.90
CA ASP A 190 12.41 13.48 -19.46
C ASP A 190 13.15 14.24 -20.58
N GLU A 191 13.85 13.54 -21.48
CA GLU A 191 14.50 14.13 -22.66
C GLU A 191 13.51 14.78 -23.64
N ILE A 192 12.37 14.14 -23.87
CA ILE A 192 11.33 14.60 -24.82
C ILE A 192 10.26 15.47 -24.15
N TRP A 193 10.14 15.43 -22.82
CA TRP A 193 9.16 16.24 -22.09
C TRP A 193 9.63 17.69 -21.89
N HIS A 194 9.73 18.44 -22.99
CA HIS A 194 10.16 19.85 -23.03
C HIS A 194 9.29 20.84 -22.20
N THR A 195 8.20 20.36 -21.60
CA THR A 195 7.27 21.10 -20.74
C THR A 195 7.14 20.49 -19.34
N ARG A 196 8.12 19.67 -18.92
CA ARG A 196 8.12 19.02 -17.61
C ARG A 196 8.05 20.05 -16.47
N PRO A 197 7.11 19.93 -15.52
CA PRO A 197 7.00 20.86 -14.41
C PRO A 197 8.30 20.93 -13.56
N PRO A 198 8.65 22.11 -13.03
CA PRO A 198 9.78 22.26 -12.11
C PRO A 198 9.49 21.60 -10.75
N LEU A 199 10.52 21.52 -9.90
CA LEU A 199 10.34 21.21 -8.49
C LEU A 199 9.51 22.32 -7.80
N PRO A 200 8.64 21.99 -6.82
CA PRO A 200 8.01 22.97 -5.96
C PRO A 200 9.06 23.85 -5.24
N PRO A 201 8.88 25.19 -5.20
CA PRO A 201 9.84 26.09 -4.58
C PRO A 201 9.71 26.16 -3.05
N ASP A 202 8.67 25.54 -2.48
CA ASP A 202 8.28 25.69 -1.07
C ASP A 202 9.39 25.26 -0.10
N TYR A 203 9.54 25.98 1.00
CA TYR A 203 10.50 25.65 2.05
C TYR A 203 10.06 24.43 2.87
N LEU A 204 11.03 23.62 3.27
CA LEU A 204 10.80 22.49 4.16
C LEU A 204 10.58 22.96 5.61
N THR A 205 9.75 22.22 6.34
CA THR A 205 9.34 22.55 7.72
C THR A 205 9.64 21.41 8.67
N ARG A 206 9.61 21.70 9.98
CA ARG A 206 9.60 20.67 11.03
C ARG A 206 8.23 20.57 11.69
N LEU A 207 7.92 19.39 12.22
CA LEU A 207 6.77 19.20 13.09
C LEU A 207 7.00 19.96 14.43
N PRO A 208 6.05 20.77 14.92
CA PRO A 208 6.21 21.47 16.20
C PRO A 208 6.23 20.51 17.38
N ASP A 209 6.91 20.89 18.46
CA ASP A 209 7.21 19.98 19.57
C ASP A 209 5.95 19.53 20.34
N ASP A 210 4.86 20.32 20.31
CA ASP A 210 3.54 19.96 20.87
C ASP A 210 2.91 18.68 20.24
N PHE A 211 3.42 18.23 19.09
CA PHE A 211 2.91 17.07 18.34
C PHE A 211 3.86 15.87 18.35
N ILE A 212 5.01 15.95 19.03
CA ILE A 212 6.03 14.88 19.06
C ILE A 212 6.52 14.58 20.48
N GLU A 213 6.36 13.33 20.90
CA GLU A 213 7.05 12.81 22.10
C GLU A 213 8.45 12.29 21.75
N ARG A 214 8.58 11.60 20.61
CA ARG A 214 9.86 11.11 20.07
C ARG A 214 10.56 12.18 19.24
N THR A 215 11.56 12.85 19.81
CA THR A 215 12.46 13.76 19.06
C THR A 215 13.26 13.01 18.00
N TRP A 216 13.74 13.69 16.95
CA TRP A 216 14.52 13.05 15.88
C TRP A 216 15.79 12.36 16.39
N ARG A 217 16.44 12.92 17.43
CA ARG A 217 17.63 12.33 18.05
C ARG A 217 17.31 10.99 18.72
N MET A 218 16.19 10.92 19.46
CA MET A 218 15.70 9.67 20.05
C MET A 218 15.36 8.62 18.98
N LYS A 219 14.78 9.03 17.84
CA LYS A 219 14.50 8.12 16.72
C LYS A 219 15.80 7.61 16.09
N VAL A 220 16.79 8.47 15.85
CA VAL A 220 18.12 8.09 15.37
C VAL A 220 18.83 7.12 16.32
N ASP A 221 18.76 7.37 17.62
CA ASP A 221 19.41 6.52 18.62
C ASP A 221 18.74 5.14 18.74
N ASP A 222 17.41 5.06 18.66
CA ASP A 222 16.68 3.79 18.60
C ASP A 222 17.07 2.97 17.36
N ILE A 223 17.09 3.58 16.18
CA ILE A 223 17.48 2.89 14.94
C ILE A 223 18.95 2.44 14.98
N ARG A 224 19.85 3.23 15.59
CA ARG A 224 21.25 2.81 15.84
C ARG A 224 21.33 1.65 16.85
N ILE A 225 20.49 1.60 17.87
CA ILE A 225 20.39 0.44 18.77
C ILE A 225 19.92 -0.79 17.99
N GLN A 226 18.92 -0.66 17.10
CA GLN A 226 18.50 -1.74 16.21
C GLN A 226 19.63 -2.21 15.27
N MET A 227 20.43 -1.30 14.70
CA MET A 227 21.63 -1.64 13.92
C MET A 227 22.69 -2.40 14.72
N MET A 228 22.99 -1.96 15.95
CA MET A 228 24.01 -2.57 16.81
C MET A 228 23.58 -3.93 17.40
N THR A 229 22.28 -4.14 17.59
CA THR A 229 21.71 -5.39 18.13
C THR A 229 21.34 -6.42 17.07
N ASN A 230 21.19 -6.00 15.80
CA ASN A 230 21.01 -6.90 14.67
C ASN A 230 22.22 -7.87 14.56
N PRO A 231 22.00 -9.20 14.43
CA PRO A 231 23.09 -10.19 14.37
C PRO A 231 24.16 -9.92 13.32
N TYR A 232 23.79 -9.32 12.18
CA TYR A 232 24.68 -9.03 11.07
C TYR A 232 25.43 -7.68 11.19
N LYS A 233 25.09 -6.87 12.19
CA LYS A 233 25.73 -5.59 12.55
C LYS A 233 25.96 -4.64 11.36
N PRO A 234 24.89 -4.17 10.69
CA PRO A 234 24.99 -3.15 9.64
C PRO A 234 25.65 -1.87 10.16
N THR A 235 26.57 -1.30 9.37
CA THR A 235 27.25 -0.04 9.66
C THR A 235 26.45 1.17 9.21
N ALA A 236 25.52 0.97 8.27
CA ALA A 236 24.58 1.98 7.80
C ALA A 236 23.19 1.39 7.48
N VAL A 237 22.17 2.23 7.55
CA VAL A 237 20.85 2.02 6.93
C VAL A 237 20.69 3.06 5.83
N LEU A 238 20.30 2.63 4.63
CA LEU A 238 19.95 3.51 3.52
C LEU A 238 18.43 3.64 3.43
N LEU A 239 17.95 4.86 3.57
CA LEU A 239 16.54 5.24 3.48
C LEU A 239 16.28 5.84 2.11
N SER A 240 15.16 5.41 1.51
CA SER A 240 14.84 5.64 0.10
C SER A 240 13.39 6.02 -0.14
N ALA A 241 12.45 5.60 0.71
CA ALA A 241 11.11 6.14 0.71
C ALA A 241 11.08 7.48 1.47
N LEU A 242 10.36 8.46 0.94
CA LEU A 242 10.33 9.84 1.47
C LEU A 242 9.78 9.92 2.91
N ASP A 243 8.92 8.98 3.27
CA ASP A 243 8.27 8.89 4.56
C ASP A 243 9.20 8.36 5.66
N GLU A 244 10.24 7.58 5.33
CA GLU A 244 11.29 7.19 6.27
C GLU A 244 12.07 8.43 6.76
N THR A 245 12.59 9.23 5.83
CA THR A 245 13.40 10.42 6.14
C THR A 245 12.56 11.50 6.83
N ALA A 246 11.33 11.74 6.35
CA ALA A 246 10.42 12.70 6.97
C ALA A 246 9.98 12.28 8.39
N TRP A 247 9.86 10.98 8.68
CA TRP A 247 9.55 10.50 10.04
C TRP A 247 10.76 10.53 10.96
N LEU A 248 11.93 10.09 10.47
CA LEU A 248 13.17 10.03 11.25
C LEU A 248 13.59 11.42 11.73
N LEU A 249 13.53 12.42 10.85
CA LEU A 249 13.95 13.79 11.12
C LEU A 249 12.84 14.70 11.69
N ASN A 250 11.61 14.19 11.87
CA ASN A 250 10.41 14.97 12.21
C ASN A 250 10.19 16.19 11.27
N MET A 251 10.52 16.02 9.99
CA MET A 251 10.38 17.05 8.95
C MET A 251 9.15 16.80 8.07
N ARG A 252 8.69 17.84 7.36
CA ARG A 252 7.56 17.81 6.43
C ARG A 252 7.80 18.73 5.23
N GLY A 253 7.30 18.32 4.07
CA GLY A 253 7.28 19.09 2.83
C GLY A 253 5.89 19.13 2.20
N ASN A 254 5.83 19.44 0.91
CA ASN A 254 4.60 19.48 0.11
C ASN A 254 4.90 19.06 -1.34
N ASP A 255 5.87 18.17 -1.53
CA ASP A 255 6.42 17.83 -2.85
C ASP A 255 5.51 16.89 -3.62
N ILE A 256 4.81 16.03 -2.89
CA ILE A 256 3.82 15.09 -3.36
C ILE A 256 2.43 15.62 -2.98
N PRO A 257 1.46 15.68 -3.91
CA PRO A 257 0.10 16.09 -3.59
C PRO A 257 -0.49 15.30 -2.41
N PHE A 258 -1.14 16.02 -1.48
CA PHE A 258 -1.80 15.49 -0.28
C PHE A 258 -0.90 14.77 0.76
N ASN A 259 0.37 14.51 0.44
CA ASN A 259 1.30 13.73 1.24
C ASN A 259 2.46 14.64 1.68
N PRO A 260 2.64 14.92 2.99
CA PRO A 260 3.50 16.02 3.45
C PRO A 260 5.01 15.66 3.47
N PHE A 261 5.50 15.13 2.36
CA PHE A 261 6.84 14.59 2.12
C PHE A 261 7.71 15.56 1.31
N PHE A 262 9.01 15.25 1.19
CA PHE A 262 9.98 16.03 0.42
C PHE A 262 11.06 15.15 -0.21
N TYR A 263 11.43 15.42 -1.47
CA TYR A 263 12.44 14.66 -2.21
C TYR A 263 13.75 14.55 -1.43
N SER A 264 14.07 13.36 -0.96
CA SER A 264 15.26 13.12 -0.15
C SER A 264 15.67 11.66 -0.08
N TYR A 265 16.97 11.43 0.14
CA TYR A 265 17.53 10.15 0.57
C TYR A 265 18.28 10.35 1.88
N THR A 266 18.47 9.29 2.67
CA THR A 266 19.28 9.39 3.89
C THR A 266 20.14 8.16 4.12
N LEU A 267 21.44 8.36 4.32
CA LEU A 267 22.34 7.31 4.81
C LEU A 267 22.61 7.57 6.30
N LEU A 268 21.95 6.79 7.16
CA LEU A 268 22.18 6.81 8.60
C LEU A 268 23.30 5.82 8.93
N THR A 269 24.40 6.29 9.50
CA THR A 269 25.48 5.43 10.01
C THR A 269 25.52 5.46 11.54
N LEU A 270 26.35 4.60 12.15
CA LEU A 270 26.55 4.60 13.61
C LEU A 270 27.10 5.94 14.14
N GLU A 271 27.81 6.71 13.32
CA GLU A 271 28.51 7.94 13.72
C GLU A 271 28.05 9.19 12.96
N GLU A 272 27.49 9.04 11.76
CA GLU A 272 27.13 10.13 10.84
C GLU A 272 25.66 10.02 10.42
N ILE A 273 25.08 11.11 9.92
CA ILE A 273 23.78 11.13 9.25
C ILE A 273 23.97 11.96 7.98
N TRP A 274 23.78 11.38 6.81
CA TRP A 274 23.91 12.08 5.52
C TRP A 274 22.52 12.26 4.91
N LEU A 275 22.06 13.50 4.74
CA LEU A 275 20.79 13.85 4.13
C LEU A 275 21.03 14.43 2.72
N PHE A 276 20.52 13.74 1.71
CA PHE A 276 20.51 14.19 0.33
C PHE A 276 19.16 14.88 0.07
N VAL A 277 19.18 16.19 -0.21
CA VAL A 277 17.99 17.02 -0.36
C VAL A 277 18.36 18.29 -1.14
N HIS A 278 17.41 18.94 -1.81
CA HIS A 278 17.68 20.22 -2.47
C HIS A 278 17.96 21.32 -1.41
N ILE A 279 19.23 21.61 -1.12
CA ILE A 279 19.68 22.35 0.07
C ILE A 279 19.06 23.76 0.13
N LYS A 280 18.81 24.37 -1.03
CA LYS A 280 18.17 25.69 -1.19
C LYS A 280 16.77 25.78 -0.58
N ARG A 281 16.12 24.64 -0.32
CA ARG A 281 14.77 24.55 0.29
C ARG A 281 14.80 24.38 1.82
N LEU A 282 15.97 24.42 2.45
CA LEU A 282 16.13 24.39 3.91
C LEU A 282 16.29 25.81 4.49
N PRO A 283 15.30 26.32 5.25
CA PRO A 283 15.49 27.51 6.08
C PRO A 283 16.61 27.33 7.11
N GLU A 284 17.21 28.44 7.55
CA GLU A 284 18.31 28.40 8.52
C GLU A 284 17.90 27.79 9.87
N GLU A 285 16.65 28.00 10.29
CA GLU A 285 16.07 27.34 11.48
C GLU A 285 16.07 25.81 11.38
N ILE A 286 15.90 25.24 10.18
CA ILE A 286 15.94 23.79 9.96
C ILE A 286 17.38 23.29 10.00
N LYS A 287 18.34 24.02 9.42
CA LYS A 287 19.77 23.68 9.53
C LYS A 287 20.25 23.66 10.98
N VAL A 288 19.83 24.64 11.77
CA VAL A 288 20.08 24.70 13.23
C VAL A 288 19.39 23.54 13.96
N TYR A 289 18.14 23.23 13.64
CA TYR A 289 17.40 22.09 14.24
C TYR A 289 18.06 20.73 13.97
N LEU A 290 18.51 20.52 12.73
CA LEU A 290 19.28 19.38 12.25
C LEU A 290 20.75 19.40 12.68
N ASN A 291 21.21 20.50 13.30
CA ASN A 291 22.56 20.66 13.85
C ASN A 291 23.67 20.48 12.80
N SER A 292 23.43 20.94 11.57
CA SER A 292 24.22 20.62 10.36
C SER A 292 25.60 21.30 10.24
N SER A 293 26.06 21.96 11.30
CA SER A 293 27.30 22.75 11.33
C SER A 293 28.28 22.30 12.41
N CYS A 294 28.13 21.06 12.91
CA CYS A 294 28.93 20.52 14.01
C CYS A 294 29.62 19.19 13.66
N ALA A 295 30.40 18.65 14.59
CA ALA A 295 31.01 17.33 14.50
C ALA A 295 30.60 16.46 15.72
N SER A 296 29.34 16.04 15.76
CA SER A 296 28.82 15.07 16.73
C SER A 296 28.00 13.98 16.04
N THR A 297 27.70 12.89 16.75
CA THR A 297 26.89 11.79 16.20
C THR A 297 25.44 12.17 15.92
N HIS A 298 24.97 13.30 16.45
CA HIS A 298 23.70 13.96 16.09
C HIS A 298 23.96 15.21 15.23
N CYS A 299 24.82 15.08 14.23
CA CYS A 299 24.98 16.02 13.12
C CYS A 299 24.34 15.43 11.86
N VAL A 300 23.55 16.24 11.15
CA VAL A 300 23.07 15.90 9.80
C VAL A 300 23.91 16.66 8.78
N GLN A 301 24.75 15.93 8.05
CA GLN A 301 25.52 16.45 6.92
C GLN A 301 24.58 16.60 5.71
N LEU A 302 24.61 17.76 5.07
CA LEU A 302 23.69 18.14 3.98
C LEU A 302 24.40 18.04 2.63
N PHE A 303 23.78 17.31 1.70
CA PHE A 303 24.26 17.10 0.34
C PHE A 303 23.14 17.40 -0.66
N GLU A 304 23.45 17.93 -1.84
CA GLU A 304 22.43 18.15 -2.87
C GLU A 304 21.88 16.80 -3.36
N TYR A 305 20.56 16.74 -3.55
CA TYR A 305 19.77 15.54 -3.82
C TYR A 305 20.38 14.60 -4.88
N GLU A 306 20.81 15.17 -6.01
CA GLU A 306 21.35 14.46 -7.17
C GLU A 306 22.65 13.72 -6.87
N THR A 307 23.39 14.12 -5.83
CA THR A 307 24.74 13.60 -5.51
C THR A 307 24.74 12.28 -4.72
N VAL A 308 23.56 11.73 -4.40
CA VAL A 308 23.40 10.51 -3.60
C VAL A 308 24.19 9.31 -4.16
N ARG A 309 24.20 9.13 -5.50
CA ARG A 309 24.90 8.00 -6.15
C ARG A 309 26.43 8.11 -6.03
N GLU A 310 26.97 9.32 -6.01
CA GLU A 310 28.41 9.59 -5.87
C GLU A 310 28.88 9.39 -4.43
N HIS A 311 28.13 9.93 -3.46
CA HIS A 311 28.44 9.77 -2.05
C HIS A 311 28.26 8.33 -1.58
N LEU A 312 27.25 7.60 -2.05
CA LEU A 312 27.08 6.18 -1.75
C LEU A 312 28.24 5.34 -2.31
N LYS A 313 28.66 5.56 -3.57
CA LYS A 313 29.87 4.94 -4.14
C LYS A 313 31.10 5.23 -3.27
N THR A 314 31.29 6.47 -2.84
CA THR A 314 32.42 6.87 -2.00
C THR A 314 32.38 6.20 -0.62
N TYR A 315 31.22 6.14 0.04
CA TYR A 315 31.02 5.43 1.31
C TYR A 315 31.36 3.94 1.18
N LEU A 316 30.92 3.29 0.10
CA LEU A 316 31.16 1.88 -0.18
C LEU A 316 32.63 1.52 -0.46
N THR A 317 33.53 2.51 -0.62
CA THR A 317 34.99 2.24 -0.66
C THR A 317 35.60 2.05 0.74
N LYS A 318 34.92 2.46 1.82
CA LYS A 318 35.38 2.23 3.20
C LYS A 318 35.39 0.71 3.50
N PRO A 319 36.40 0.18 4.22
CA PRO A 319 36.43 -1.23 4.61
C PRO A 319 35.35 -1.56 5.67
N ASN A 320 34.95 -2.83 5.76
CA ASN A 320 34.00 -3.36 6.74
C ASN A 320 32.60 -2.71 6.73
N VAL A 321 32.22 -2.04 5.63
CA VAL A 321 30.87 -1.49 5.44
C VAL A 321 29.83 -2.59 5.26
N ARG A 322 28.69 -2.46 5.94
CA ARG A 322 27.45 -3.20 5.64
C ARG A 322 26.26 -2.24 5.61
N VAL A 323 25.63 -2.08 4.46
CA VAL A 323 24.46 -1.21 4.24
C VAL A 323 23.18 -2.04 4.30
N TRP A 324 22.26 -1.66 5.18
CA TRP A 324 20.93 -2.25 5.32
C TRP A 324 19.92 -1.50 4.43
N VAL A 325 19.18 -2.25 3.59
CA VAL A 325 18.15 -1.76 2.67
C VAL A 325 16.81 -2.51 2.83
N GLY A 326 15.71 -1.85 2.45
CA GLY A 326 14.38 -2.46 2.34
C GLY A 326 14.07 -2.84 0.89
N THR A 327 13.79 -4.11 0.62
CA THR A 327 13.68 -4.66 -0.74
C THR A 327 12.47 -4.17 -1.54
N GLU A 328 11.32 -3.97 -0.87
CA GLU A 328 10.07 -3.59 -1.54
C GLU A 328 10.11 -2.20 -2.18
N TYR A 329 10.95 -1.28 -1.68
CA TYR A 329 10.95 0.15 -2.05
C TYR A 329 12.33 0.80 -2.26
N THR A 330 13.45 0.13 -1.92
CA THR A 330 14.77 0.66 -2.32
C THR A 330 14.94 0.52 -3.82
N ASN A 331 15.20 1.63 -4.51
CA ASN A 331 15.34 1.63 -5.96
C ASN A 331 16.61 0.92 -6.46
N GLN A 332 16.52 0.33 -7.66
CA GLN A 332 17.61 -0.39 -8.31
C GLN A 332 18.84 0.51 -8.53
N ALA A 333 18.67 1.81 -8.78
CA ALA A 333 19.75 2.77 -9.03
C ALA A 333 20.70 2.94 -7.83
N LEU A 334 20.22 2.80 -6.61
CA LEU A 334 21.05 2.79 -5.41
C LEU A 334 21.52 1.38 -5.05
N TYR A 335 20.67 0.37 -5.22
CA TYR A 335 21.01 -1.03 -4.95
C TYR A 335 22.17 -1.55 -5.80
N GLU A 336 22.17 -1.29 -7.12
CA GLU A 336 23.19 -1.76 -8.08
C GLU A 336 24.61 -1.26 -7.77
N LEU A 337 24.76 -0.33 -6.81
CA LEU A 337 26.03 0.19 -6.32
C LEU A 337 26.61 -0.63 -5.17
N ILE A 338 25.78 -1.30 -4.36
CA ILE A 338 26.16 -1.93 -3.08
C ILE A 338 26.89 -3.26 -3.34
N THR A 339 28.18 -3.15 -3.68
CA THR A 339 29.01 -4.29 -4.10
C THR A 339 30.40 -4.33 -3.42
N PRO A 340 31.00 -5.52 -3.26
CA PRO A 340 30.41 -6.85 -3.46
C PRO A 340 29.33 -7.17 -2.41
N GLU A 341 28.59 -8.26 -2.64
CA GLU A 341 27.43 -8.74 -1.87
C GLU A 341 27.67 -8.80 -0.35
N GLU A 342 28.91 -9.04 0.09
CA GLU A 342 29.30 -9.04 1.50
C GLU A 342 28.96 -7.74 2.25
N LYS A 343 28.79 -6.62 1.54
CA LYS A 343 28.44 -5.29 2.06
C LYS A 343 26.93 -5.03 2.12
N LEU A 344 26.12 -5.96 1.65
CA LEU A 344 24.67 -5.84 1.63
C LEU A 344 24.06 -6.40 2.93
N LEU A 345 22.88 -5.90 3.29
CA LEU A 345 21.94 -6.55 4.20
C LEU A 345 20.52 -6.19 3.74
N GLN A 346 19.73 -7.20 3.44
CA GLN A 346 18.35 -7.01 2.99
C GLN A 346 17.35 -7.43 4.07
N SER A 347 16.24 -6.71 4.13
CA SER A 347 14.97 -7.19 4.67
C SER A 347 13.84 -6.64 3.80
N THR A 348 12.61 -7.14 3.97
CA THR A 348 11.42 -6.63 3.24
C THR A 348 11.25 -5.13 3.44
N TYR A 349 11.45 -4.66 4.69
CA TYR A 349 11.43 -3.24 5.05
C TYR A 349 12.58 -2.88 6.00
N SER A 350 12.99 -1.60 6.04
CA SER A 350 14.01 -1.09 6.98
C SER A 350 13.50 -1.05 8.42
N PRO A 351 14.39 -0.91 9.43
CA PRO A 351 13.99 -0.62 10.82
C PRO A 351 13.18 0.68 10.96
N VAL A 352 13.38 1.69 10.09
CA VAL A 352 12.64 2.96 10.17
C VAL A 352 11.17 2.75 9.78
N LEU A 353 10.96 2.02 8.68
CA LEU A 353 9.63 1.79 8.11
C LEU A 353 8.80 0.86 9.03
N THR A 354 9.43 -0.12 9.70
CA THR A 354 8.75 -0.94 10.72
C THR A 354 8.51 -0.20 12.03
N THR A 355 9.42 0.68 12.48
CA THR A 355 9.25 1.45 13.74
C THR A 355 8.22 2.57 13.64
N LYS A 356 8.08 3.26 12.48
CA LYS A 356 7.06 4.30 12.31
C LYS A 356 5.62 3.77 12.28
N ALA A 357 5.45 2.52 11.82
CA ALA A 357 4.14 1.88 11.69
C ALA A 357 3.40 1.75 13.04
N VAL A 358 4.16 1.58 14.13
CA VAL A 358 3.68 1.54 15.52
C VAL A 358 3.70 2.94 16.13
N LYS A 359 2.51 3.49 16.39
CA LYS A 359 2.33 4.82 16.98
C LYS A 359 2.51 4.77 18.49
N ASP A 360 3.26 5.71 19.06
CA ASP A 360 3.38 5.88 20.50
C ASP A 360 2.08 6.39 21.16
N GLU A 361 2.02 6.51 22.49
CA GLU A 361 0.78 6.91 23.18
C GLU A 361 0.36 8.35 22.83
N THR A 362 1.32 9.24 22.57
CA THR A 362 1.04 10.60 22.10
C THR A 362 0.51 10.58 20.67
N GLU A 363 1.17 9.90 19.75
CA GLU A 363 0.72 9.72 18.36
C GLU A 363 -0.68 9.07 18.30
N GLN A 364 -0.94 8.02 19.09
CA GLN A 364 -2.27 7.39 19.21
C GLN A 364 -3.35 8.35 19.73
N ARG A 365 -3.03 9.19 20.70
CA ARG A 365 -3.97 10.17 21.26
C ARG A 365 -4.31 11.26 20.24
N ILE A 366 -3.30 11.89 19.63
CA ILE A 366 -3.51 13.03 18.75
C ILE A 366 -4.22 12.61 17.45
N LEU A 367 -3.90 11.43 16.91
CA LEU A 367 -4.57 10.87 15.74
C LEU A 367 -6.07 10.60 15.98
N ARG A 368 -6.46 10.23 17.21
CA ARG A 368 -7.88 10.15 17.61
C ARG A 368 -8.54 11.53 17.74
N GLU A 369 -7.81 12.53 18.24
CA GLU A 369 -8.28 13.92 18.29
C GLU A 369 -8.50 14.51 16.87
N ALA A 370 -7.75 14.05 15.87
CA ALA A 370 -7.99 14.34 14.46
C ALA A 370 -9.31 13.76 13.92
N HIS A 371 -9.54 12.45 14.11
CA HIS A 371 -10.77 11.80 13.65
C HIS A 371 -12.04 12.36 14.32
N ILE A 372 -11.95 12.88 15.56
CA ILE A 372 -13.07 13.59 16.21
C ILE A 372 -13.45 14.87 15.45
N ARG A 373 -12.46 15.67 15.03
CA ARG A 373 -12.69 16.91 14.28
C ARG A 373 -13.13 16.65 12.84
N ASP A 374 -12.54 15.64 12.21
CA ASP A 374 -12.91 15.23 10.85
C ASP A 374 -14.36 14.76 10.78
N ALA A 375 -14.78 13.93 11.74
CA ALA A 375 -16.17 13.48 11.84
C ALA A 375 -17.17 14.64 12.00
N VAL A 376 -16.79 15.77 12.62
CA VAL A 376 -17.62 16.98 12.65
C VAL A 376 -17.79 17.58 11.25
N ALA A 377 -16.71 17.68 10.47
CA ALA A 377 -16.77 18.20 9.10
C ALA A 377 -17.61 17.31 8.17
N VAL A 378 -17.44 15.99 8.24
CA VAL A 378 -18.22 15.03 7.44
C VAL A 378 -19.69 14.99 7.89
N MET A 379 -19.98 15.08 9.20
CA MET A 379 -21.38 15.21 9.66
C MET A 379 -22.02 16.54 9.26
N GLN A 380 -21.25 17.64 9.16
CA GLN A 380 -21.74 18.92 8.63
C GLN A 380 -22.11 18.80 7.14
N LEU A 381 -21.26 18.15 6.32
CA LEU A 381 -21.59 17.82 4.93
C LEU A 381 -22.89 17.02 4.83
N LEU A 382 -22.97 15.86 5.50
CA LEU A 382 -24.11 14.95 5.34
C LEU A 382 -25.44 15.59 5.79
N TYR A 383 -25.41 16.42 6.84
CA TYR A 383 -26.56 17.21 7.28
C TYR A 383 -26.95 18.32 6.28
N GLN A 384 -25.97 18.98 5.64
CA GLN A 384 -26.24 19.97 4.60
C GLN A 384 -26.86 19.31 3.36
N LEU A 385 -26.28 18.21 2.87
CA LEU A 385 -26.77 17.49 1.69
C LEU A 385 -28.16 16.87 1.90
N GLU A 386 -28.49 16.37 3.11
CA GLU A 386 -29.86 15.91 3.43
C GLU A 386 -30.92 17.02 3.27
N ARG A 387 -30.50 18.29 3.28
CA ARG A 387 -31.37 19.45 3.04
C ARG A 387 -31.31 19.97 1.60
N THR A 388 -30.14 20.04 0.97
CA THR A 388 -29.97 20.72 -0.33
C THR A 388 -30.08 19.81 -1.55
N VAL A 389 -29.84 18.50 -1.42
CA VAL A 389 -30.05 17.54 -2.53
C VAL A 389 -31.53 17.49 -2.98
N PRO A 390 -32.53 17.49 -2.08
CA PRO A 390 -33.94 17.64 -2.47
C PRO A 390 -34.28 18.94 -3.22
N GLU A 391 -33.44 19.98 -3.14
CA GLU A 391 -33.62 21.24 -3.89
C GLU A 391 -33.01 21.19 -5.30
N GLY A 392 -32.31 20.11 -5.68
CA GLY A 392 -31.74 19.90 -7.01
C GLY A 392 -30.55 20.80 -7.36
N LYS A 393 -29.90 21.39 -6.34
CA LYS A 393 -28.80 22.36 -6.47
C LYS A 393 -27.41 21.73 -6.48
N GLU A 394 -27.23 20.62 -5.78
CA GLU A 394 -25.91 20.02 -5.55
C GLU A 394 -25.42 19.15 -6.70
N THR A 395 -24.10 19.09 -6.85
CA THR A 395 -23.38 18.15 -7.71
C THR A 395 -22.36 17.36 -6.90
N GLU A 396 -21.85 16.30 -7.51
CA GLU A 396 -20.67 15.59 -7.00
C GLU A 396 -19.52 16.55 -6.65
N LEU A 397 -19.25 17.52 -7.52
CA LEU A 397 -18.19 18.51 -7.34
C LEU A 397 -18.50 19.51 -6.21
N THR A 398 -19.73 20.01 -6.05
CA THR A 398 -20.05 20.92 -4.93
C THR A 398 -19.96 20.20 -3.58
N ALA A 399 -20.37 18.93 -3.50
CA ALA A 399 -20.22 18.15 -2.28
C ALA A 399 -18.74 17.87 -1.94
N ALA A 400 -17.89 17.59 -2.93
CA ALA A 400 -16.44 17.46 -2.75
C ALA A 400 -15.79 18.78 -2.27
N GLN A 401 -16.25 19.92 -2.77
CA GLN A 401 -15.78 21.23 -2.32
C GLN A 401 -16.25 21.53 -0.88
N LEU A 402 -17.52 21.28 -0.57
CA LEU A 402 -18.12 21.54 0.74
C LEU A 402 -17.45 20.75 1.87
N VAL A 403 -17.11 19.46 1.68
CA VAL A 403 -16.46 18.69 2.75
C VAL A 403 -15.09 19.25 3.09
N ASN A 404 -14.34 19.68 2.06
CA ASN A 404 -13.02 20.29 2.23
C ASN A 404 -13.11 21.72 2.81
N GLU A 405 -14.19 22.45 2.54
CA GLU A 405 -14.52 23.72 3.20
C GLU A 405 -14.91 23.53 4.69
N TYR A 406 -15.58 22.43 5.06
CA TYR A 406 -15.85 22.10 6.46
C TYR A 406 -14.60 21.58 7.19
N ARG A 407 -13.68 20.90 6.49
CA ARG A 407 -12.38 20.46 7.02
C ARG A 407 -11.42 21.62 7.28
N SER A 408 -11.29 22.56 6.34
CA SER A 408 -10.35 23.70 6.47
C SER A 408 -10.67 24.61 7.67
N LYS A 409 -11.93 24.63 8.12
CA LYS A 409 -12.39 25.32 9.34
C LYS A 409 -12.05 24.60 10.65
N GLN A 410 -11.62 23.33 10.60
CA GLN A 410 -11.24 22.57 11.79
C GLN A 410 -9.83 22.98 12.26
N LYS A 411 -9.62 22.93 13.58
CA LYS A 411 -8.32 23.21 14.19
C LYS A 411 -7.23 22.32 13.56
N PHE A 412 -6.07 22.93 13.29
CA PHE A 412 -4.86 22.30 12.73
C PHE A 412 -4.95 21.74 11.31
N SER A 413 -6.05 21.98 10.57
CA SER A 413 -6.19 21.54 9.17
C SER A 413 -5.06 22.05 8.27
N ARG A 414 -4.70 21.27 7.26
CA ARG A 414 -3.69 21.61 6.25
C ARG A 414 -4.25 21.51 4.84
N CYS A 415 -4.66 20.32 4.44
CA CYS A 415 -5.17 19.99 3.11
C CYS A 415 -6.02 18.70 3.20
N PRO A 416 -6.71 18.27 2.12
CA PRO A 416 -7.20 16.90 2.02
C PRO A 416 -6.04 15.90 2.12
N SER A 417 -6.30 14.66 2.55
CA SER A 417 -5.30 13.58 2.57
C SER A 417 -5.20 12.79 1.26
N PHE A 418 -6.18 12.97 0.37
CA PHE A 418 -6.22 12.52 -1.02
C PHE A 418 -7.29 13.33 -1.78
N GLU A 419 -7.43 13.12 -3.10
CA GLU A 419 -8.48 13.78 -3.88
C GLU A 419 -9.86 13.21 -3.52
N THR A 420 -10.84 14.08 -3.26
CA THR A 420 -12.15 13.67 -2.74
C THR A 420 -13.01 12.95 -3.77
N ILE A 421 -13.25 11.67 -3.52
CA ILE A 421 -14.16 10.81 -4.27
C ILE A 421 -15.59 11.15 -3.84
N SER A 422 -16.35 11.79 -4.71
CA SER A 422 -17.74 12.19 -4.47
C SER A 422 -18.56 11.76 -5.66
N ALA A 423 -19.41 10.74 -5.47
CA ALA A 423 -19.89 9.91 -6.56
C ALA A 423 -21.36 9.53 -6.39
N SER A 424 -22.17 9.69 -7.43
CA SER A 424 -23.62 9.46 -7.39
C SER A 424 -24.07 8.49 -8.48
N GLY A 425 -24.88 7.50 -8.09
CA GLY A 425 -25.37 6.45 -8.99
C GLY A 425 -24.22 5.76 -9.74
N PRO A 426 -24.25 5.69 -11.08
CA PRO A 426 -23.24 5.01 -11.89
C PRO A 426 -21.79 5.40 -11.62
N ASN A 427 -21.51 6.65 -11.23
CA ASN A 427 -20.15 7.11 -10.92
C ASN A 427 -19.60 6.44 -9.65
N ALA A 428 -20.45 6.10 -8.67
CA ALA A 428 -20.02 5.41 -7.46
C ALA A 428 -19.56 3.97 -7.72
N ALA A 429 -19.87 3.38 -8.88
CA ALA A 429 -19.34 2.09 -9.30
C ALA A 429 -17.86 2.14 -9.74
N LEU A 430 -17.27 3.33 -9.88
CA LEU A 430 -15.85 3.55 -10.16
C LEU A 430 -15.14 3.85 -8.84
N ALA A 431 -14.39 2.87 -8.31
CA ALA A 431 -13.91 2.88 -6.93
C ALA A 431 -13.00 4.08 -6.56
N HIS A 432 -12.32 4.67 -7.55
CA HIS A 432 -11.40 5.82 -7.42
C HIS A 432 -11.88 7.03 -8.30
N TYR A 433 -13.18 7.32 -8.35
CA TYR A 433 -13.71 8.44 -9.14
C TYR A 433 -13.66 9.79 -8.41
N SER A 434 -12.87 10.72 -8.96
CA SER A 434 -12.91 12.15 -8.61
C SER A 434 -13.77 12.94 -9.60
N PRO A 435 -14.70 13.81 -9.15
CA PRO A 435 -15.52 14.62 -10.05
C PRO A 435 -14.78 15.85 -10.60
N SER A 436 -14.90 16.09 -11.91
CA SER A 436 -14.43 17.29 -12.59
C SER A 436 -15.59 18.12 -13.13
N ASN A 437 -15.35 19.33 -13.67
CA ASN A 437 -16.42 20.16 -14.25
C ASN A 437 -17.13 19.48 -15.42
N GLU A 438 -16.44 18.58 -16.11
CA GLU A 438 -16.88 17.85 -17.31
C GLU A 438 -17.61 16.54 -16.97
N THR A 439 -17.38 15.97 -15.77
CA THR A 439 -17.88 14.65 -15.36
C THR A 439 -18.89 14.68 -14.21
N ALA A 440 -18.94 15.76 -13.43
CA ALA A 440 -19.78 15.85 -12.23
C ALA A 440 -21.28 15.77 -12.53
N ARG A 441 -21.92 14.72 -11.99
CA ARG A 441 -23.38 14.54 -11.98
C ARG A 441 -24.02 15.49 -10.96
N LYS A 442 -25.30 15.81 -11.18
CA LYS A 442 -26.17 16.34 -10.12
C LYS A 442 -26.47 15.24 -9.10
N LEU A 443 -26.50 15.59 -7.82
CA LEU A 443 -26.96 14.68 -6.79
C LEU A 443 -28.48 14.58 -6.85
N THR A 444 -29.02 13.37 -6.74
CA THR A 444 -30.47 13.13 -6.69
C THR A 444 -30.85 12.38 -5.43
N LYS A 445 -32.15 12.38 -5.09
CA LYS A 445 -32.69 11.60 -3.97
C LYS A 445 -32.87 10.11 -4.31
N ASP A 446 -32.92 9.77 -5.59
CA ASP A 446 -33.34 8.45 -6.08
C ASP A 446 -32.14 7.55 -6.49
N GLU A 447 -30.92 8.06 -6.31
CA GLU A 447 -29.65 7.36 -6.47
C GLU A 447 -28.93 7.19 -5.12
N MET A 448 -28.03 6.22 -5.03
CA MET A 448 -27.05 6.15 -3.94
C MET A 448 -25.97 7.20 -4.15
N TYR A 449 -25.44 7.74 -3.05
CA TYR A 449 -24.31 8.65 -3.05
C TYR A 449 -23.20 8.12 -2.14
N LEU A 450 -21.99 8.07 -2.66
CA LEU A 450 -20.77 7.69 -1.98
C LEU A 450 -19.89 8.94 -1.85
N ILE A 451 -19.52 9.28 -0.62
CA ILE A 451 -18.49 10.27 -0.31
C ILE A 451 -17.34 9.54 0.36
N ASP A 452 -16.17 9.61 -0.23
CA ASP A 452 -14.92 9.15 0.35
C ASP A 452 -13.88 10.27 0.28
N SER A 453 -13.31 10.58 1.43
CA SER A 453 -12.51 11.79 1.63
C SER A 453 -11.87 11.79 3.01
N GLY A 454 -10.62 12.25 3.09
CA GLY A 454 -9.92 12.50 4.34
C GLY A 454 -9.24 13.87 4.41
N GLY A 455 -8.66 14.18 5.56
CA GLY A 455 -7.94 15.43 5.85
C GLY A 455 -6.58 15.20 6.51
N GLN A 456 -5.61 16.04 6.15
CA GLN A 456 -4.34 16.23 6.84
C GLN A 456 -4.48 17.31 7.92
N TYR A 457 -4.08 16.96 9.14
CA TYR A 457 -3.98 17.84 10.30
C TYR A 457 -2.58 17.70 10.91
N LEU A 458 -2.03 18.72 11.59
CA LEU A 458 -0.71 18.60 12.26
C LEU A 458 -0.64 17.42 13.26
N ASP A 459 -1.78 17.05 13.82
CA ASP A 459 -2.03 15.99 14.78
C ASP A 459 -2.66 14.71 14.17
N GLY A 460 -2.77 14.59 12.85
CA GLY A 460 -3.22 13.32 12.27
C GLY A 460 -3.59 13.34 10.79
N THR A 461 -3.50 12.17 10.17
CA THR A 461 -4.12 11.90 8.87
C THR A 461 -5.44 11.18 9.13
N THR A 462 -6.45 11.45 8.31
CA THR A 462 -7.78 10.84 8.44
C THR A 462 -8.21 10.24 7.12
N ASP A 463 -9.05 9.21 7.20
CA ASP A 463 -9.66 8.56 6.05
C ASP A 463 -11.07 8.05 6.40
N ILE A 464 -12.06 8.23 5.51
CA ILE A 464 -13.45 7.84 5.78
C ILE A 464 -14.41 7.89 4.57
N THR A 465 -14.70 6.71 4.02
CA THR A 465 -15.84 6.50 3.13
C THR A 465 -17.20 6.37 3.86
N ARG A 466 -18.24 7.03 3.34
CA ARG A 466 -19.66 6.79 3.66
C ARG A 466 -20.52 6.72 2.40
N THR A 467 -21.42 5.72 2.37
CA THR A 467 -22.47 5.61 1.35
C THR A 467 -23.86 5.87 1.97
N VAL A 468 -24.70 6.68 1.31
CA VAL A 468 -26.02 7.15 1.79
C VAL A 468 -27.07 7.15 0.66
N HIS A 469 -28.36 7.28 1.00
CA HIS A 469 -29.44 7.38 0.01
C HIS A 469 -30.61 8.24 0.52
N TRP A 470 -30.92 9.38 -0.10
CA TRP A 470 -31.88 10.34 0.48
C TRP A 470 -33.36 9.94 0.33
N GLY A 471 -33.73 9.25 -0.76
CA GLY A 471 -35.07 8.71 -1.03
C GLY A 471 -35.24 7.27 -0.53
N SER A 472 -35.94 6.43 -1.32
CA SER A 472 -36.20 5.01 -0.98
C SER A 472 -35.28 4.06 -1.75
N PRO A 473 -34.26 3.45 -1.12
CA PRO A 473 -33.38 2.49 -1.79
C PRO A 473 -34.10 1.17 -2.10
N THR A 474 -33.69 0.53 -3.19
CA THR A 474 -34.17 -0.80 -3.59
C THR A 474 -33.68 -1.90 -2.63
N ASP A 475 -34.34 -3.05 -2.64
CA ASP A 475 -33.99 -4.15 -1.73
C ASP A 475 -32.60 -4.75 -2.03
N PHE A 476 -32.19 -4.80 -3.31
CA PHE A 476 -30.83 -5.20 -3.68
C PHE A 476 -29.77 -4.20 -3.19
N GLN A 477 -30.05 -2.89 -3.21
CA GLN A 477 -29.13 -1.88 -2.66
C GLN A 477 -28.99 -2.03 -1.14
N LYS A 478 -30.08 -2.35 -0.41
CA LYS A 478 -30.04 -2.64 1.02
C LYS A 478 -29.25 -3.93 1.32
N GLU A 479 -29.52 -5.00 0.59
CA GLU A 479 -28.80 -6.27 0.78
C GLU A 479 -27.30 -6.09 0.54
N ALA A 480 -26.91 -5.47 -0.59
CA ALA A 480 -25.51 -5.21 -0.91
C ALA A 480 -24.83 -4.33 0.16
N PHE A 481 -25.47 -3.23 0.59
CA PHE A 481 -24.93 -2.36 1.65
C PHE A 481 -24.80 -3.08 2.98
N THR A 482 -25.79 -3.90 3.33
CA THR A 482 -25.78 -4.65 4.58
C THR A 482 -24.68 -5.72 4.58
N ARG A 483 -24.44 -6.40 3.44
CA ARG A 483 -23.35 -7.38 3.30
C ARG A 483 -21.97 -6.72 3.37
N VAL A 484 -21.80 -5.53 2.80
CA VAL A 484 -20.58 -4.70 3.00
C VAL A 484 -20.41 -4.32 4.47
N LEU A 485 -21.49 -3.87 5.13
CA LEU A 485 -21.48 -3.50 6.54
C LEU A 485 -21.16 -4.68 7.46
N MET A 486 -21.64 -5.89 7.13
CA MET A 486 -21.27 -7.12 7.82
C MET A 486 -19.75 -7.33 7.74
N GLY A 487 -19.12 -7.19 6.57
CA GLY A 487 -17.66 -7.30 6.44
C GLY A 487 -16.89 -6.33 7.34
N ASN A 488 -17.28 -5.05 7.37
CA ASN A 488 -16.67 -4.02 8.24
C ASN A 488 -16.84 -4.37 9.73
N ILE A 489 -18.04 -4.81 10.13
CA ILE A 489 -18.35 -5.20 11.51
C ILE A 489 -17.60 -6.45 11.95
N GLU A 490 -17.46 -7.46 11.09
CA GLU A 490 -16.81 -8.73 11.40
C GLU A 490 -15.29 -8.56 11.55
N ILE A 491 -14.63 -7.75 10.71
CA ILE A 491 -13.21 -7.40 10.93
C ILE A 491 -13.08 -6.58 12.23
N SER A 492 -13.87 -5.52 12.40
CA SER A 492 -13.77 -4.61 13.55
C SER A 492 -13.93 -5.28 14.93
N ARG A 493 -14.59 -6.45 15.01
CA ARG A 493 -14.77 -7.24 16.23
C ARG A 493 -13.78 -8.40 16.41
N THR A 494 -12.96 -8.69 15.41
CA THR A 494 -12.17 -9.92 15.38
C THR A 494 -11.08 -9.87 16.43
N ILE A 495 -11.06 -10.89 17.29
CA ILE A 495 -10.01 -11.13 18.28
C ILE A 495 -9.04 -12.17 17.71
N PHE A 496 -7.79 -11.80 17.51
CA PHE A 496 -6.78 -12.59 16.80
C PHE A 496 -5.48 -12.72 17.61
N PRO A 497 -4.69 -13.80 17.46
CA PRO A 497 -3.38 -13.90 18.11
C PRO A 497 -2.41 -12.82 17.61
N ALA A 498 -1.56 -12.30 18.49
CA ALA A 498 -0.46 -11.43 18.05
C ALA A 498 0.46 -12.19 17.07
N GLY A 499 0.99 -11.49 16.06
CA GLY A 499 1.73 -12.12 14.95
C GLY A 499 0.87 -12.48 13.74
N THR A 500 -0.45 -12.27 13.78
CA THR A 500 -1.34 -12.42 12.61
C THR A 500 -1.13 -11.28 11.60
N LYS A 501 -0.87 -11.61 10.32
CA LYS A 501 -0.92 -10.64 9.20
C LYS A 501 -2.36 -10.35 8.78
N GLY A 502 -2.65 -9.13 8.31
CA GLY A 502 -4.00 -8.75 7.86
C GLY A 502 -4.54 -9.61 6.71
N VAL A 503 -3.69 -10.08 5.80
CA VAL A 503 -4.08 -11.01 4.72
C VAL A 503 -4.78 -12.28 5.21
N ASN A 504 -4.46 -12.75 6.43
CA ASN A 504 -5.11 -13.92 7.04
C ASN A 504 -6.57 -13.64 7.49
N MET A 505 -6.98 -12.37 7.55
CA MET A 505 -8.31 -11.90 7.95
C MET A 505 -9.09 -11.25 6.80
N GLU A 506 -8.49 -11.14 5.61
CA GLU A 506 -9.05 -10.47 4.43
C GLU A 506 -10.43 -11.04 4.04
N MET A 507 -10.56 -12.38 4.07
CA MET A 507 -11.81 -13.13 3.86
C MET A 507 -12.98 -12.63 4.72
N LEU A 508 -12.74 -12.12 5.93
CA LEU A 508 -13.81 -11.68 6.84
C LEU A 508 -14.58 -10.47 6.29
N GLY A 509 -13.91 -9.59 5.53
CA GLY A 509 -14.54 -8.48 4.82
C GLY A 509 -15.36 -8.93 3.61
N ARG A 510 -14.95 -10.04 2.98
CA ARG A 510 -15.58 -10.58 1.76
C ARG A 510 -16.69 -11.60 2.00
N ARG A 511 -16.65 -12.34 3.12
CA ARG A 511 -17.50 -13.53 3.38
C ARG A 511 -18.98 -13.29 3.08
N ALA A 512 -19.55 -12.21 3.63
CA ALA A 512 -20.97 -11.90 3.47
C ALA A 512 -21.38 -11.55 2.03
N LEU A 513 -20.44 -11.12 1.17
CA LEU A 513 -20.66 -10.91 -0.26
C LEU A 513 -20.48 -12.21 -1.05
N TRP A 514 -19.45 -13.00 -0.73
CA TRP A 514 -19.19 -14.31 -1.34
C TRP A 514 -20.35 -15.30 -1.15
N GLU A 515 -21.04 -15.25 -0.01
CA GLU A 515 -22.25 -16.04 0.28
C GLU A 515 -23.39 -15.83 -0.75
N VAL A 516 -23.36 -14.76 -1.55
CA VAL A 516 -24.28 -14.47 -2.68
C VAL A 516 -23.56 -14.21 -4.01
N GLY A 517 -22.28 -14.58 -4.12
CA GLY A 517 -21.51 -14.44 -5.37
C GLY A 517 -21.09 -13.01 -5.74
N LEU A 518 -21.11 -12.07 -4.79
CA LEU A 518 -20.63 -10.69 -4.96
C LEU A 518 -19.19 -10.54 -4.43
N ASN A 519 -18.44 -9.54 -4.91
CA ASN A 519 -17.07 -9.24 -4.45
C ASN A 519 -16.67 -7.77 -4.74
N TYR A 520 -15.50 -7.32 -4.25
CA TYR A 520 -14.87 -6.03 -4.57
C TYR A 520 -13.43 -6.19 -5.07
N GLY A 521 -13.00 -5.28 -5.96
CA GLY A 521 -11.72 -5.37 -6.70
C GLY A 521 -10.48 -4.75 -6.04
N HIS A 522 -10.54 -4.43 -4.74
CA HIS A 522 -9.44 -3.82 -3.98
C HIS A 522 -9.17 -4.61 -2.68
N GLY A 523 -8.14 -4.21 -1.93
CA GLY A 523 -7.86 -4.72 -0.58
C GLY A 523 -8.93 -4.30 0.44
N THR A 524 -8.89 -4.86 1.63
CA THR A 524 -9.86 -4.54 2.71
C THR A 524 -9.39 -3.42 3.64
N GLY A 525 -8.20 -2.87 3.38
CA GLY A 525 -7.62 -1.75 4.10
C GLY A 525 -6.10 -1.63 3.95
N HIS A 526 -5.58 -0.51 4.44
CA HIS A 526 -4.18 -0.10 4.46
C HIS A 526 -3.86 0.53 5.82
N GLY A 527 -2.57 0.67 6.15
CA GLY A 527 -2.15 1.49 7.29
C GLY A 527 -2.53 2.95 7.12
N VAL A 528 -2.62 3.68 8.24
CA VAL A 528 -2.84 5.15 8.24
C VAL A 528 -1.75 5.84 9.06
N GLY A 529 -1.14 6.88 8.49
CA GLY A 529 -0.07 7.66 9.10
C GLY A 529 -0.54 8.76 10.07
N ASN A 530 0.42 9.46 10.68
CA ASN A 530 0.17 10.60 11.57
C ASN A 530 0.74 11.90 10.99
N TYR A 531 -0.14 12.72 10.40
CA TYR A 531 0.20 13.86 9.54
C TYR A 531 1.21 13.45 8.46
N PHE A 532 0.86 12.40 7.73
CA PHE A 532 1.71 11.59 6.87
C PHE A 532 0.89 10.96 5.73
N GLY A 533 1.45 9.97 5.03
CA GLY A 533 0.71 9.21 4.01
C GLY A 533 -0.60 8.63 4.54
N VAL A 534 -1.67 8.77 3.75
CA VAL A 534 -2.99 8.23 4.10
C VAL A 534 -3.00 6.70 3.97
N HIS A 535 -2.37 6.18 2.91
CA HIS A 535 -1.92 4.80 2.84
C HIS A 535 -0.51 4.73 3.42
N GLU A 536 -0.35 4.13 4.61
CA GLU A 536 0.95 3.95 5.25
C GLU A 536 1.40 2.48 5.25
N TRP A 537 2.40 2.19 4.42
CA TRP A 537 3.13 0.93 4.47
C TRP A 537 3.94 0.82 5.78
N PRO A 538 4.12 -0.40 6.33
CA PRO A 538 3.82 -1.70 5.73
C PRO A 538 2.61 -2.40 6.40
N VAL A 539 1.64 -1.63 6.90
CA VAL A 539 0.42 -2.12 7.56
C VAL A 539 -0.70 -2.27 6.53
N GLY A 540 -1.54 -3.30 6.65
CA GLY A 540 -2.63 -3.56 5.70
C GLY A 540 -3.09 -5.02 5.66
N PHE A 541 -3.81 -5.36 4.59
CA PHE A 541 -4.42 -6.68 4.35
C PHE A 541 -3.82 -7.41 3.12
N GLN A 542 -2.77 -6.86 2.52
CA GLN A 542 -2.00 -7.38 1.40
C GLN A 542 -0.92 -8.39 1.86
N SER A 543 -0.40 -9.21 0.94
CA SER A 543 0.52 -10.33 1.27
C SER A 543 1.89 -9.89 1.80
N ASN A 544 2.41 -8.78 1.31
CA ASN A 544 3.67 -8.18 1.71
C ASN A 544 3.61 -7.41 3.04
N ASN A 545 2.42 -7.15 3.61
CA ASN A 545 2.33 -6.44 4.90
C ASN A 545 2.97 -7.22 6.05
N ILE A 546 3.40 -6.48 7.08
CA ILE A 546 3.89 -7.07 8.33
C ILE A 546 2.73 -7.54 9.23
N PRO A 547 2.99 -8.43 10.21
CA PRO A 547 2.00 -8.76 11.24
C PRO A 547 1.47 -7.54 11.99
N PHE A 548 0.18 -7.55 12.33
CA PHE A 548 -0.42 -6.51 13.15
C PHE A 548 0.15 -6.52 14.57
N GLN A 549 0.43 -5.33 15.09
CA GLN A 549 0.94 -5.07 16.44
C GLN A 549 0.11 -3.98 17.12
N GLN A 550 0.14 -3.94 18.45
CA GLN A 550 -0.50 -2.87 19.23
C GLN A 550 0.00 -1.48 18.78
N GLY A 551 -0.90 -0.51 18.64
CA GLY A 551 -0.56 0.87 18.26
C GLY A 551 -0.43 1.11 16.75
N MET A 552 -0.57 0.09 15.91
CA MET A 552 -0.79 0.27 14.47
C MET A 552 -2.21 0.80 14.19
N PHE A 553 -2.35 1.72 13.23
CA PHE A 553 -3.64 2.17 12.70
C PHE A 553 -3.85 1.60 11.30
N THR A 554 -5.08 1.21 10.96
CA THR A 554 -5.46 0.69 9.64
C THR A 554 -6.89 1.09 9.30
N SER A 555 -7.20 1.29 8.01
CA SER A 555 -8.58 1.34 7.50
C SER A 555 -9.21 -0.06 7.47
N ILE A 556 -10.55 -0.10 7.48
CA ILE A 556 -11.38 -1.29 7.30
C ILE A 556 -12.50 -0.91 6.33
N GLU A 557 -12.25 -1.09 5.02
CA GLU A 557 -12.95 -0.43 3.91
C GLU A 557 -13.62 -1.39 2.88
N PRO A 558 -14.31 -2.48 3.27
CA PRO A 558 -14.98 -3.33 2.29
C PRO A 558 -15.99 -2.54 1.43
N GLY A 559 -16.23 -3.04 0.22
CA GLY A 559 -17.14 -2.40 -0.74
C GLY A 559 -17.86 -3.36 -1.67
N TYR A 560 -18.63 -2.82 -2.59
CA TYR A 560 -19.26 -3.52 -3.70
C TYR A 560 -19.63 -2.53 -4.80
N TYR A 561 -19.31 -2.87 -6.06
CA TYR A 561 -19.45 -1.95 -7.19
C TYR A 561 -20.24 -2.64 -8.31
N ARG A 562 -21.42 -2.10 -8.64
CA ARG A 562 -22.28 -2.57 -9.72
C ARG A 562 -22.20 -1.60 -10.89
N VAL A 563 -21.35 -1.96 -11.86
CA VAL A 563 -21.04 -1.20 -13.08
C VAL A 563 -22.32 -0.63 -13.70
N ASN A 564 -22.27 0.67 -14.05
CA ASN A 564 -23.37 1.45 -14.62
C ASN A 564 -24.62 1.64 -13.74
N GLU A 565 -24.62 1.25 -12.46
CA GLU A 565 -25.76 1.43 -11.55
C GLU A 565 -25.41 2.16 -10.25
N PHE A 566 -24.55 1.58 -9.40
CA PHE A 566 -24.15 2.16 -8.12
C PHE A 566 -22.89 1.49 -7.56
N GLY A 567 -22.26 2.12 -6.57
CA GLY A 567 -21.27 1.46 -5.72
C GLY A 567 -21.41 1.84 -4.26
N ILE A 568 -20.77 1.05 -3.42
CA ILE A 568 -20.81 1.10 -1.96
C ILE A 568 -19.39 0.87 -1.46
N ARG A 569 -18.95 1.68 -0.51
CA ARG A 569 -17.82 1.38 0.38
C ARG A 569 -18.20 1.85 1.79
N ILE A 570 -17.77 1.12 2.81
CA ILE A 570 -18.06 1.42 4.22
C ILE A 570 -16.76 1.27 4.99
N GLU A 571 -16.21 2.41 5.39
CA GLU A 571 -14.86 2.49 5.91
C GLU A 571 -14.79 3.06 7.30
N ASP A 572 -14.00 2.45 8.16
CA ASP A 572 -13.59 3.10 9.41
C ASP A 572 -12.10 2.83 9.66
N VAL A 573 -11.37 3.87 10.09
CA VAL A 573 -10.04 3.70 10.65
C VAL A 573 -10.16 3.11 12.04
N ALA A 574 -9.31 2.16 12.37
CA ALA A 574 -9.19 1.54 13.68
C ALA A 574 -7.73 1.41 14.12
N VAL A 575 -7.49 1.39 15.43
CA VAL A 575 -6.18 1.10 16.00
C VAL A 575 -6.17 -0.30 16.63
N ILE A 576 -5.08 -1.02 16.46
CA ILE A 576 -4.92 -2.38 17.00
C ILE A 576 -4.55 -2.28 18.49
N VAL A 577 -5.30 -2.97 19.35
CA VAL A 577 -5.20 -2.92 20.82
C VAL A 577 -5.25 -4.33 21.45
N PRO A 578 -4.74 -4.54 22.67
CA PRO A 578 -4.81 -5.83 23.36
C PRO A 578 -6.24 -6.30 23.66
N ALA A 579 -6.55 -7.54 23.30
CA ALA A 579 -7.83 -8.19 23.57
C ALA A 579 -7.76 -9.06 24.84
N LYS A 580 -8.76 -8.90 25.73
CA LYS A 580 -8.91 -9.76 26.91
C LYS A 580 -9.69 -11.01 26.53
N THR A 581 -9.03 -12.18 26.55
CA THR A 581 -9.68 -13.48 26.32
C THR A 581 -9.87 -14.26 27.62
N LYS A 582 -10.62 -15.38 27.54
CA LYS A 582 -10.89 -16.27 28.68
C LYS A 582 -9.71 -17.17 29.06
N TYR A 583 -8.79 -17.44 28.13
CA TYR A 583 -7.80 -18.52 28.26
C TYR A 583 -6.37 -18.14 27.87
N GLY A 584 -6.17 -17.06 27.10
CA GLY A 584 -4.85 -16.66 26.59
C GLY A 584 -4.64 -15.15 26.64
N ASN A 585 -3.39 -14.75 26.89
CA ASN A 585 -3.02 -13.36 27.23
C ASN A 585 -2.33 -12.59 26.08
N ASN A 586 -2.11 -13.22 24.92
CA ASN A 586 -1.40 -12.62 23.78
C ASN A 586 -2.31 -12.52 22.54
N TYR A 587 -3.39 -11.76 22.67
CA TYR A 587 -4.38 -11.52 21.62
C TYR A 587 -4.59 -10.02 21.41
N LEU A 588 -4.97 -9.67 20.18
CA LEU A 588 -5.24 -8.32 19.71
C LEU A 588 -6.67 -8.22 19.16
N THR A 589 -7.19 -7.01 19.06
CA THR A 589 -8.46 -6.64 18.43
C THR A 589 -8.33 -5.24 17.85
N PHE A 590 -9.26 -4.84 17.00
CA PHE A 590 -9.41 -3.45 16.55
C PHE A 590 -10.25 -2.63 17.56
N ASP A 591 -9.93 -1.35 17.74
CA ASP A 591 -10.79 -0.34 18.36
C ASP A 591 -11.04 0.79 17.35
N THR A 592 -12.30 0.96 16.95
CA THR A 592 -12.70 1.88 15.87
C THR A 592 -12.50 3.34 16.28
N VAL A 593 -11.83 4.10 15.43
CA VAL A 593 -11.47 5.51 15.63
C VAL A 593 -12.43 6.44 14.89
N SER A 594 -12.94 6.05 13.72
CA SER A 594 -13.93 6.82 12.95
C SER A 594 -15.31 6.89 13.62
N LEU A 595 -15.96 8.07 13.57
CA LEU A 595 -17.15 8.40 14.39
C LEU A 595 -18.40 8.82 13.59
N VAL A 596 -18.40 8.74 12.26
CA VAL A 596 -19.51 9.22 11.41
C VAL A 596 -20.63 8.16 11.29
N PRO A 597 -21.93 8.52 11.32
CA PRO A 597 -23.03 7.58 11.15
C PRO A 597 -23.03 6.78 9.86
N TYR A 598 -23.70 5.62 9.88
CA TYR A 598 -24.18 4.93 8.69
C TYR A 598 -25.64 5.29 8.39
N ASP A 599 -26.04 5.29 7.12
CA ASP A 599 -27.43 5.52 6.75
C ASP A 599 -28.31 4.31 7.06
N ARG A 600 -29.15 4.45 8.09
CA ARG A 600 -30.10 3.41 8.52
C ARG A 600 -31.16 3.05 7.47
N LYS A 601 -31.33 3.83 6.38
CA LYS A 601 -32.24 3.47 5.26
C LYS A 601 -31.68 2.33 4.39
N LEU A 602 -30.37 2.11 4.42
CA LEU A 602 -29.67 1.09 3.63
C LEU A 602 -29.42 -0.23 4.40
N ILE A 603 -29.76 -0.29 5.69
CA ILE A 603 -29.51 -1.48 6.53
C ILE A 603 -30.76 -2.36 6.57
N ASP A 604 -30.67 -3.57 6.02
CA ASP A 604 -31.63 -4.64 6.27
C ASP A 604 -31.25 -5.37 7.56
N THR A 605 -31.95 -5.04 8.65
CA THR A 605 -31.73 -5.69 9.94
C THR A 605 -32.14 -7.17 10.00
N SER A 606 -32.80 -7.72 8.98
CA SER A 606 -33.25 -9.12 8.96
C SER A 606 -32.14 -10.12 8.66
N ILE A 607 -31.07 -9.71 7.97
CA ILE A 607 -29.92 -10.56 7.64
C ILE A 607 -28.70 -10.37 8.57
N LEU A 608 -28.79 -9.46 9.54
CA LEU A 608 -27.74 -9.22 10.55
C LEU A 608 -27.87 -10.21 11.72
N SER A 609 -26.73 -10.70 12.21
CA SER A 609 -26.70 -11.56 13.41
C SER A 609 -27.08 -10.79 14.69
N PRO A 610 -27.54 -11.46 15.76
CA PRO A 610 -27.77 -10.82 17.07
C PRO A 610 -26.54 -10.05 17.59
N GLU A 611 -25.34 -10.57 17.36
CA GLU A 611 -24.07 -9.95 17.73
C GLU A 611 -23.80 -8.70 16.88
N GLN A 612 -24.17 -8.71 15.59
CA GLN A 612 -24.05 -7.54 14.70
C GLN A 612 -25.05 -6.44 15.09
N LEU A 613 -26.29 -6.80 15.40
CA LEU A 613 -27.35 -5.88 15.86
C LEU A 613 -27.04 -5.26 17.24
N THR A 614 -26.34 -5.98 18.12
CA THR A 614 -26.01 -5.55 19.49
C THR A 614 -24.68 -4.80 19.62
N LEU A 615 -23.98 -4.49 18.52
CA LEU A 615 -22.67 -3.83 18.51
C LEU A 615 -22.71 -2.41 19.12
N GLN A 616 -22.51 -2.32 20.43
CA GLN A 616 -22.24 -1.06 21.12
C GLN A 616 -20.81 -0.60 20.81
N ARG A 617 -20.65 0.26 19.80
CA ARG A 617 -19.35 0.94 19.56
C ARG A 617 -18.99 1.77 20.78
N SER A 618 -17.74 1.66 21.23
CA SER A 618 -17.19 2.14 22.50
C SER A 618 -17.44 3.63 22.79
N SER A 619 -17.63 4.44 21.75
CA SER A 619 -17.77 5.91 21.82
C SER A 619 -18.95 6.49 21.02
N SER A 620 -19.52 5.78 20.04
CA SER A 620 -20.21 6.43 18.92
C SER A 620 -21.70 6.09 18.76
N PHE A 621 -22.11 4.79 18.76
CA PHE A 621 -23.48 4.40 18.37
C PHE A 621 -24.30 3.60 19.39
N LYS A 622 -25.57 4.00 19.49
CA LYS A 622 -26.63 3.24 20.14
C LYS A 622 -27.20 2.22 19.16
N ASP A 623 -27.06 0.95 19.52
CA ASP A 623 -28.06 -0.13 19.37
C ASP A 623 -29.05 0.05 18.19
N PHE A 624 -28.87 -0.79 17.16
CA PHE A 624 -29.69 -0.76 15.94
C PHE A 624 -31.18 -1.00 16.22
N MET A 625 -31.55 -1.68 17.32
CA MET A 625 -32.94 -1.95 17.69
C MET A 625 -33.72 -0.70 18.15
N LYS A 626 -33.05 0.44 18.40
CA LYS A 626 -33.71 1.64 18.94
C LYS A 626 -34.24 2.56 17.82
N PRO A 627 -35.56 2.85 17.77
CA PRO A 627 -36.16 3.72 16.75
C PRO A 627 -35.69 5.18 16.89
N LYS A 628 -35.87 5.97 15.81
CA LYS A 628 -35.54 7.41 15.82
C LYS A 628 -36.26 8.12 16.98
N PRO A 629 -35.61 9.04 17.72
CA PRO A 629 -36.35 10.07 18.43
C PRO A 629 -37.09 10.91 17.40
N SER A 630 -38.39 11.16 17.61
CA SER A 630 -39.15 12.08 16.77
C SER A 630 -38.58 13.49 16.89
N SER A 631 -38.42 14.18 15.76
CA SER A 631 -38.02 15.59 15.74
C SER A 631 -38.99 16.42 16.59
N PRO A 632 -38.50 17.36 17.43
CA PRO A 632 -39.39 18.27 18.13
C PRO A 632 -40.08 19.17 17.09
N VAL A 633 -41.41 19.21 17.13
CA VAL A 633 -42.19 20.21 16.40
C VAL A 633 -41.86 21.57 17.00
N VAL A 634 -41.39 22.50 16.18
CA VAL A 634 -41.12 23.87 16.61
C VAL A 634 -42.46 24.61 16.70
N ASN A 635 -42.98 24.76 17.91
CA ASN A 635 -44.00 25.77 18.22
C ASN A 635 -43.27 27.10 18.50
N PRO A 636 -43.45 28.14 17.66
CA PRO A 636 -42.88 29.45 17.93
C PRO A 636 -43.83 30.28 18.79
N ASP A 637 -43.76 30.12 20.12
CA ASP A 637 -44.23 31.13 21.09
C ASP A 637 -43.78 30.77 22.52
N LEU A 638 -42.77 31.50 23.03
CA LEU A 638 -42.48 31.66 24.45
C LEU A 638 -41.78 33.00 24.67
N SER A 639 -42.56 34.02 25.01
CA SER A 639 -42.07 35.26 25.60
C SER A 639 -41.57 35.02 27.03
N LEU A 640 -40.55 35.77 27.44
CA LEU A 640 -40.04 35.79 28.81
C LEU A 640 -40.99 36.57 29.73
N GLU A 641 -41.27 36.05 30.92
CA GLU A 641 -41.51 36.88 32.10
C GLU A 641 -41.27 36.07 33.40
N GLU A 642 -40.92 36.77 34.49
CA GLU A 642 -40.59 36.18 35.80
C GLU A 642 -41.79 36.24 36.76
N SER A 643 -41.90 35.26 37.67
CA SER A 643 -42.39 35.51 39.04
C SER A 643 -42.22 34.30 39.96
N LEU A 644 -41.86 34.58 41.22
CA LEU A 644 -42.13 33.72 42.38
C LEU A 644 -43.38 34.27 43.10
N PRO A 645 -44.08 33.46 43.90
CA PRO A 645 -43.90 33.62 45.35
C PRO A 645 -43.94 32.27 46.15
N GLU A 646 -44.01 32.40 47.47
CA GLU A 646 -43.69 31.40 48.50
C GLU A 646 -44.90 30.51 48.94
N GLY A 647 -44.63 29.46 49.72
CA GLY A 647 -45.66 28.60 50.33
C GLY A 647 -45.14 27.50 51.27
N GLU A 648 -45.40 27.64 52.56
CA GLU A 648 -45.16 26.70 53.68
C GLU A 648 -46.17 25.51 53.69
N VAL A 649 -46.08 24.38 54.43
CA VAL A 649 -45.08 23.67 55.26
C VAL A 649 -45.61 22.23 55.53
N GLN A 650 -44.76 21.31 56.02
CA GLN A 650 -45.02 20.25 57.04
C GLN A 650 -44.51 18.81 56.73
N GLU A 651 -44.22 18.09 57.82
CA GLU A 651 -43.49 16.82 57.96
C GLU A 651 -44.38 15.57 57.63
N ASN A 652 -43.94 14.30 57.56
CA ASN A 652 -42.80 13.63 58.24
C ASN A 652 -42.35 12.28 57.59
N THR A 653 -41.13 11.85 57.94
CA THR A 653 -40.51 10.48 57.94
C THR A 653 -40.85 9.36 56.92
N GLU A 654 -39.94 9.20 55.94
CA GLU A 654 -39.22 7.98 55.51
C GLU A 654 -39.89 6.62 55.11
N LYS A 655 -39.57 6.20 53.87
CA LYS A 655 -39.21 4.82 53.39
C LYS A 655 -40.31 3.72 53.36
N ASN A 656 -40.43 2.87 52.32
CA ASN A 656 -39.67 2.75 51.07
C ASN A 656 -40.53 2.06 49.97
N SER A 657 -40.61 2.62 48.75
CA SER A 657 -41.16 1.93 47.57
C SER A 657 -40.59 2.52 46.27
N GLY A 658 -40.83 1.88 45.11
CA GLY A 658 -39.92 1.99 43.96
C GLY A 658 -40.43 2.62 42.66
N LYS A 659 -39.44 3.06 41.87
CA LYS A 659 -39.38 3.26 40.40
C LYS A 659 -39.86 4.59 39.77
N LEU A 660 -38.99 5.02 38.85
CA LEU A 660 -39.22 5.76 37.59
C LEU A 660 -39.50 7.28 37.61
N GLY A 661 -38.52 8.06 37.14
CA GLY A 661 -38.72 9.41 36.61
C GLY A 661 -37.43 10.23 36.50
N LYS A 662 -37.29 11.02 35.41
CA LYS A 662 -36.30 12.13 35.25
C LYS A 662 -34.82 11.73 35.43
N LYS A 663 -34.22 10.98 34.50
CA LYS A 663 -33.48 11.49 33.33
C LYS A 663 -32.44 12.59 33.61
N TRP A 664 -31.17 12.17 33.63
CA TRP A 664 -30.06 12.71 32.83
C TRP A 664 -29.88 14.24 32.77
N ARG A 665 -28.95 14.77 33.58
CA ARG A 665 -28.25 16.04 33.27
C ARG A 665 -26.76 16.09 33.68
N ASN A 666 -26.22 15.05 34.35
CA ASN A 666 -24.87 15.07 34.97
C ASN A 666 -23.94 13.97 34.41
N VAL A 667 -23.59 14.02 33.13
CA VAL A 667 -22.55 13.14 32.53
C VAL A 667 -21.49 13.91 31.70
N ILE A 668 -21.72 15.20 31.39
CA ILE A 668 -20.73 16.08 30.74
C ILE A 668 -20.29 17.16 31.75
N THR A 669 -19.41 16.76 32.68
CA THR A 669 -18.44 17.58 33.45
C THR A 669 -17.83 16.69 34.55
N ARG A 670 -16.76 15.91 34.26
CA ARG A 670 -15.84 15.38 35.30
C ARG A 670 -14.48 14.84 34.85
N THR A 671 -13.87 15.49 33.86
CA THR A 671 -12.42 15.37 33.58
C THR A 671 -11.85 16.78 33.36
N MET A 672 -10.54 16.94 33.57
CA MET A 672 -9.82 18.23 33.58
C MET A 672 -10.23 19.22 34.70
N THR A 673 -9.53 19.16 35.84
CA THR A 673 -9.29 20.33 36.72
C THR A 673 -8.15 20.10 37.70
N ARG A 674 -6.93 20.55 37.34
CA ARG A 674 -5.99 21.23 38.27
C ARG A 674 -4.78 21.82 37.52
N LYS A 675 -4.37 23.03 37.94
CA LYS A 675 -3.17 23.78 37.52
C LYS A 675 -3.08 24.26 36.05
N THR A 676 -3.81 25.33 35.72
CA THR A 676 -3.27 26.51 34.97
C THR A 676 -4.33 27.62 34.89
N SER A 677 -4.39 28.50 35.90
CA SER A 677 -5.26 29.68 35.90
C SER A 677 -4.76 30.72 36.90
N LYS A 678 -3.76 31.52 36.51
CA LYS A 678 -3.36 32.75 37.27
C LYS A 678 -2.53 33.79 36.50
N MET A 679 -2.45 33.71 35.16
CA MET A 679 -1.58 34.58 34.35
C MET A 679 -2.25 35.17 33.08
N VAL A 680 -3.59 35.14 32.98
CA VAL A 680 -4.35 35.67 31.81
C VAL A 680 -5.47 36.64 32.24
N GLN A 681 -5.25 37.38 33.33
CA GLN A 681 -6.07 38.54 33.74
C GLN A 681 -5.18 39.72 34.16
N LYS A 682 -4.04 39.91 33.49
CA LYS A 682 -3.17 41.08 33.68
C LYS A 682 -2.47 41.57 32.40
N VAL A 683 -3.04 41.27 31.23
CA VAL A 683 -2.52 41.64 29.89
C VAL A 683 -3.67 42.04 28.94
N LEU A 684 -4.82 42.44 29.50
CA LEU A 684 -6.03 42.89 28.77
C LEU A 684 -6.70 44.08 29.52
N ALA A 685 -5.89 44.91 30.17
CA ALA A 685 -6.32 46.08 30.94
C ALA A 685 -5.40 47.32 30.75
N GLU A 686 -4.29 47.12 30.03
CA GLU A 686 -3.27 48.08 29.58
C GLU A 686 -2.96 47.57 28.15
N GLU A 687 -3.03 48.34 27.06
CA GLU A 687 -3.25 49.78 26.85
C GLU A 687 -4.28 50.02 25.71
N GLY A 688 -4.70 51.27 25.49
CA GLY A 688 -5.48 51.64 24.31
C GLY A 688 -5.73 53.15 24.18
N ILE A 689 -5.92 53.63 22.93
CA ILE A 689 -6.08 55.04 22.51
C ILE A 689 -4.72 55.79 22.58
N GLU A 690 -4.15 56.34 21.51
CA GLU A 690 -4.68 57.38 20.60
C GLU A 690 -4.51 57.16 19.07
N SER A 691 -5.14 58.07 18.33
CA SER A 691 -5.17 58.35 16.87
C SER A 691 -3.82 58.66 16.19
N GLY A 692 -3.69 58.63 14.85
CA GLY A 692 -4.67 58.30 13.79
C GLY A 692 -4.24 58.79 12.38
N GLU A 693 -5.13 58.58 11.40
CA GLU A 693 -5.18 59.09 10.00
C GLU A 693 -4.10 58.73 8.94
N ASP A 694 -4.62 58.55 7.72
CA ASP A 694 -4.08 58.72 6.35
C ASP A 694 -2.97 57.86 5.68
N SER A 695 -3.42 57.26 4.56
CA SER A 695 -2.80 57.25 3.21
C SER A 695 -1.72 56.22 2.80
N SER A 696 -2.19 55.22 2.04
CA SER A 696 -1.69 54.74 0.72
C SER A 696 -0.20 54.44 0.43
N MET A 697 -0.05 53.33 -0.33
CA MET A 697 1.07 52.96 -1.23
C MET A 697 2.28 52.20 -0.66
N SER A 698 2.77 51.29 -1.52
CA SER A 698 4.04 50.55 -1.45
C SER A 698 4.88 50.93 -2.70
N PRO A 699 6.12 50.43 -2.88
CA PRO A 699 7.04 49.76 -1.95
C PRO A 699 8.42 50.47 -1.92
N ILE A 700 9.47 49.85 -1.33
CA ILE A 700 10.89 49.79 -1.78
C ILE A 700 11.82 49.35 -0.62
N SER A 701 12.83 48.53 -0.92
CA SER A 701 13.98 48.21 -0.03
C SER A 701 15.19 49.08 -0.40
N PRO A 702 16.16 49.36 0.50
CA PRO A 702 17.27 48.40 0.62
C PRO A 702 18.03 48.36 1.98
N ASN A 703 18.73 47.23 2.18
CA ASN A 703 20.04 46.99 2.81
C ASN A 703 20.55 47.66 4.11
N ASP A 704 21.22 46.77 4.86
CA ASP A 704 22.36 46.97 5.77
C ASP A 704 22.15 47.75 7.08
N TRP A 705 22.78 47.25 8.15
CA TRP A 705 23.88 47.89 8.89
C TRP A 705 24.22 47.05 10.14
N THR A 706 25.46 46.58 10.26
CA THR A 706 26.00 46.01 11.50
C THR A 706 26.32 47.10 12.52
N PRO A 707 26.39 46.75 13.81
CA PRO A 707 27.66 47.04 14.50
C PRO A 707 28.20 45.87 15.34
N ASP A 708 29.53 45.74 15.29
CA ASP A 708 30.34 44.96 16.24
C ASP A 708 30.67 45.80 17.49
N LEU A 709 30.96 45.17 18.63
CA LEU A 709 31.85 45.73 19.66
C LEU A 709 32.35 44.67 20.66
N SER A 710 33.68 44.52 20.70
CA SER A 710 34.43 43.49 21.43
C SER A 710 34.67 43.75 22.93
N ALA A 711 34.74 42.67 23.74
CA ALA A 711 35.76 42.47 24.81
C ALA A 711 35.62 41.05 25.44
N GLY A 712 36.69 40.29 25.76
CA GLY A 712 38.11 40.45 25.42
C GLY A 712 39.03 39.45 26.15
N ASN A 713 40.18 39.12 25.54
CA ASN A 713 41.42 38.55 26.12
C ASN A 713 41.36 37.41 27.17
N ARG A 714 41.99 36.26 26.83
CA ARG A 714 43.35 35.98 27.35
C ARG A 714 44.14 34.93 26.57
N ILE A 715 45.47 35.09 26.63
CA ILE A 715 46.51 34.46 25.81
C ILE A 715 46.99 33.13 26.43
N SER A 716 47.29 32.13 25.59
CA SER A 716 48.45 31.24 25.75
C SER A 716 48.91 30.74 24.38
N VAL A 717 50.21 30.43 24.21
CA VAL A 717 50.86 30.16 22.91
C VAL A 717 51.92 29.05 23.06
N CYS A 718 52.33 28.48 21.92
CA CYS A 718 53.48 27.59 21.68
C CYS A 718 53.27 26.07 21.92
N SER A 719 53.86 25.15 21.13
CA SER A 719 54.35 25.16 19.73
C SER A 719 55.00 23.81 19.38
N ASN A 720 54.84 23.31 18.13
CA ASN A 720 55.69 22.28 17.46
C ASN A 720 55.69 20.87 18.12
N SER A 721 55.99 19.73 17.48
CA SER A 721 56.12 19.26 16.07
C SER A 721 55.97 17.69 16.11
N SER A 722 56.29 16.81 15.15
CA SER A 722 57.06 16.86 13.89
C SER A 722 56.74 15.63 12.99
N GLU A 723 57.13 15.72 11.72
CA GLU A 723 57.98 14.76 10.95
C GLU A 723 58.38 13.40 11.60
N ASP A 724 58.56 12.26 10.89
CA ASP A 724 58.33 11.87 9.47
C ASP A 724 58.64 10.35 9.26
N THR A 725 58.36 9.75 8.08
CA THR A 725 58.99 8.50 7.51
C THR A 725 58.72 7.11 8.19
N ILE A 726 58.91 5.88 7.62
CA ILE A 726 59.12 5.30 6.25
C ILE A 726 58.91 3.74 6.20
N HIS A 727 58.56 3.20 5.02
CA HIS A 727 58.72 1.80 4.48
C HIS A 727 57.97 0.55 5.01
N SER A 728 57.86 -0.41 4.06
CA SER A 728 57.27 -1.78 4.09
C SER A 728 58.41 -2.85 4.22
N PRO A 729 58.36 -4.17 3.81
CA PRO A 729 57.39 -4.92 2.96
C PRO A 729 57.11 -6.43 3.29
N LEU A 730 56.31 -7.07 2.42
CA LEU A 730 56.30 -8.52 2.03
C LEU A 730 55.93 -9.65 3.02
N TYR A 731 54.89 -10.44 2.68
CA TYR A 731 55.12 -11.81 2.14
C TYR A 731 53.91 -12.44 1.38
N ARG A 732 54.19 -12.99 0.18
CA ARG A 732 53.63 -14.21 -0.48
C ARG A 732 52.15 -14.60 -0.23
N GLN A 733 51.21 -14.39 -1.16
CA GLN A 733 50.89 -15.21 -2.37
C GLN A 733 50.73 -16.74 -2.19
N LEU A 734 49.51 -17.24 -2.40
CA LEU A 734 49.20 -18.52 -3.08
C LEU A 734 47.99 -18.32 -4.00
N SER A 735 47.78 -19.21 -4.98
CA SER A 735 47.00 -18.89 -6.19
C SER A 735 46.29 -20.08 -6.87
N GLY A 736 45.13 -19.80 -7.47
CA GLY A 736 44.43 -20.63 -8.46
C GLY A 736 43.47 -21.68 -7.89
N CYS A 737 42.57 -22.28 -8.68
CA CYS A 737 42.03 -21.94 -10.01
C CYS A 737 40.93 -22.97 -10.40
N GLY A 738 40.04 -22.60 -11.32
CA GLY A 738 39.01 -23.48 -11.93
C GLY A 738 37.66 -23.43 -11.21
N ASP A 739 36.56 -22.95 -11.81
CA ASP A 739 35.86 -23.36 -13.05
C ASP A 739 34.87 -24.52 -12.87
N ARG A 740 33.57 -24.22 -13.03
CA ARG A 740 32.65 -24.87 -13.99
C ARG A 740 31.24 -24.23 -13.97
N GLN A 741 30.71 -23.79 -15.11
CA GLN A 741 29.70 -24.51 -15.94
C GLN A 741 28.44 -24.86 -15.12
N SER A 742 27.30 -24.13 -15.18
CA SER A 742 26.53 -23.61 -16.35
C SER A 742 26.02 -24.70 -17.30
N LEU A 743 24.70 -24.83 -17.41
CA LEU A 743 23.96 -25.49 -18.49
C LEU A 743 22.63 -24.74 -18.72
N ASP A 744 22.40 -24.33 -19.96
CA ASP A 744 21.23 -23.58 -20.47
C ASP A 744 20.10 -24.51 -20.93
N SER A 745 18.85 -24.06 -20.92
CA SER A 745 17.83 -24.40 -21.93
C SER A 745 16.47 -23.70 -21.70
N GLY A 746 16.15 -22.72 -22.53
CA GLY A 746 14.75 -22.43 -22.92
C GLY A 746 14.41 -23.09 -24.26
N PHE A 747 13.14 -23.08 -24.69
CA PHE A 747 12.70 -22.70 -26.06
C PHE A 747 11.15 -22.71 -26.22
N SER A 748 10.69 -22.36 -27.43
CA SER A 748 9.34 -21.91 -27.81
C SER A 748 8.26 -22.98 -28.09
N GLN A 749 7.01 -22.49 -28.13
CA GLN A 749 5.85 -22.93 -28.93
C GLN A 749 5.82 -24.35 -29.54
N ARG A 750 4.77 -25.12 -29.22
CA ARG A 750 3.72 -25.51 -30.21
C ARG A 750 2.52 -26.21 -29.56
N ASP A 751 1.41 -26.28 -30.28
CA ASP A 751 0.23 -27.08 -29.92
C ASP A 751 0.55 -28.58 -29.81
N SER A 752 -0.06 -29.22 -28.80
CA SER A 752 -0.26 -30.68 -28.73
C SER A 752 0.97 -31.59 -28.95
N MET A 753 1.83 -31.68 -27.95
CA MET A 753 2.61 -32.91 -27.69
C MET A 753 2.48 -33.34 -26.22
N GLU A 754 2.42 -34.65 -25.99
CA GLU A 754 2.30 -35.23 -24.65
C GLU A 754 3.58 -35.01 -23.83
N SER A 755 3.47 -34.29 -22.70
CA SER A 755 4.59 -34.04 -21.80
C SER A 755 5.05 -35.33 -21.10
N THR A 756 6.06 -35.99 -21.68
CA THR A 756 6.59 -37.25 -21.14
C THR A 756 7.51 -36.97 -19.95
N TYR A 757 6.91 -36.96 -18.75
CA TYR A 757 7.63 -36.98 -17.48
C TYR A 757 8.64 -38.14 -17.43
N ASN A 758 9.91 -37.80 -17.18
CA ASN A 758 11.05 -38.73 -17.14
C ASN A 758 11.68 -38.86 -15.74
N GLY A 759 11.06 -38.29 -14.71
CA GLY A 759 11.50 -38.46 -13.32
C GLY A 759 11.04 -39.79 -12.70
N PRO A 760 11.47 -40.09 -11.46
CA PRO A 760 11.00 -41.27 -10.74
C PRO A 760 9.56 -41.09 -10.24
N PHE A 761 8.70 -42.09 -10.46
CA PHE A 761 7.40 -42.15 -9.80
C PHE A 761 7.54 -42.72 -8.38
N CYS A 762 6.84 -42.14 -7.41
CA CYS A 762 6.88 -42.52 -5.99
C CYS A 762 5.75 -43.49 -5.57
N GLY A 763 5.07 -44.09 -6.55
CA GLY A 763 4.09 -45.16 -6.37
C GLY A 763 3.01 -45.17 -7.45
N ARG A 764 2.01 -46.03 -7.28
CA ARG A 764 0.81 -46.09 -8.13
C ARG A 764 -0.45 -46.07 -7.27
N ALA A 765 -1.53 -45.47 -7.76
CA ALA A 765 -2.84 -45.50 -7.10
C ALA A 765 -3.98 -45.70 -8.09
N ARG A 766 -5.05 -46.38 -7.66
CA ARG A 766 -6.27 -46.61 -8.43
C ARG A 766 -7.39 -45.68 -7.98
N VAL A 767 -8.02 -44.98 -8.91
CA VAL A 767 -9.20 -44.14 -8.66
C VAL A 767 -10.40 -44.99 -8.25
N HIS A 768 -11.07 -44.62 -7.17
CA HIS A 768 -12.34 -45.23 -6.73
C HIS A 768 -13.55 -44.30 -6.78
N THR A 769 -13.31 -42.99 -6.94
CA THR A 769 -14.33 -41.93 -7.01
C THR A 769 -14.10 -41.09 -8.26
N ASP A 770 -15.14 -40.93 -9.09
CA ASP A 770 -15.08 -40.08 -10.28
C ASP A 770 -14.89 -38.60 -9.90
N PHE A 771 -14.07 -37.87 -10.65
CA PHE A 771 -13.87 -36.44 -10.47
C PHE A 771 -13.71 -35.75 -11.83
N THR A 772 -14.50 -34.71 -12.09
CA THR A 772 -14.33 -33.84 -13.26
C THR A 772 -14.05 -32.43 -12.76
N PRO A 773 -12.87 -31.85 -13.04
CA PRO A 773 -12.56 -30.48 -12.64
C PRO A 773 -13.41 -29.44 -13.37
N SER A 774 -13.38 -28.20 -12.87
CA SER A 774 -13.98 -27.04 -13.52
C SER A 774 -13.39 -26.82 -14.93
N PRO A 775 -14.13 -26.29 -15.91
CA PRO A 775 -13.57 -25.89 -17.21
C PRO A 775 -12.40 -24.88 -17.13
N TYR A 776 -12.26 -24.19 -15.99
CA TYR A 776 -11.18 -23.24 -15.69
C TYR A 776 -10.02 -23.86 -14.88
N ASP A 777 -10.18 -25.08 -14.37
CA ASP A 777 -9.15 -25.82 -13.63
C ASP A 777 -8.42 -26.76 -14.60
N ILE A 778 -7.37 -26.21 -15.23
CA ILE A 778 -6.57 -26.91 -16.23
C ILE A 778 -5.52 -27.85 -15.60
N ASP A 779 -5.18 -27.66 -14.32
CA ASP A 779 -4.09 -28.36 -13.64
C ASP A 779 -4.55 -29.66 -12.97
N SER A 780 -5.82 -29.77 -12.58
CA SER A 780 -6.38 -31.02 -12.07
C SER A 780 -6.46 -32.13 -13.13
N LEU A 781 -6.32 -33.37 -12.69
CA LEU A 781 -6.68 -34.56 -13.48
C LEU A 781 -8.18 -34.78 -13.44
N LYS A 782 -8.77 -35.09 -14.61
CA LYS A 782 -10.08 -35.73 -14.69
C LYS A 782 -9.91 -37.22 -14.38
N LEU A 783 -10.68 -37.73 -13.44
CA LEU A 783 -10.57 -39.08 -12.90
C LEU A 783 -11.84 -39.89 -13.22
N GLN A 784 -11.68 -41.13 -13.67
CA GLN A 784 -12.74 -42.13 -13.77
C GLN A 784 -12.43 -43.35 -12.90
N LYS A 785 -13.46 -43.90 -12.26
CA LYS A 785 -13.35 -45.04 -11.36
C LYS A 785 -12.76 -46.27 -12.06
N GLY A 786 -11.57 -46.68 -11.63
CA GLY A 786 -10.78 -47.75 -12.23
C GLY A 786 -9.46 -47.28 -12.84
N ASP A 787 -9.32 -45.98 -13.16
CA ASP A 787 -8.08 -45.37 -13.64
C ASP A 787 -6.90 -45.66 -12.70
N ILE A 788 -5.69 -45.79 -13.27
CA ILE A 788 -4.45 -45.98 -12.51
C ILE A 788 -3.52 -44.79 -12.78
N ILE A 789 -3.24 -44.03 -11.72
CA ILE A 789 -2.36 -42.87 -11.73
C ILE A 789 -0.94 -43.32 -11.32
N GLN A 790 0.07 -42.90 -12.08
CA GLN A 790 1.47 -42.98 -11.65
C GLN A 790 1.77 -41.73 -10.80
N ILE A 791 2.10 -41.91 -9.53
CA ILE A 791 2.23 -40.80 -8.57
C ILE A 791 3.62 -40.20 -8.71
N ILE A 792 3.68 -38.87 -8.84
CA ILE A 792 4.91 -38.08 -8.89
C ILE A 792 5.22 -37.57 -7.48
N GLU A 793 4.22 -37.06 -6.77
CA GLU A 793 4.37 -36.47 -5.45
C GLU A 793 3.17 -36.80 -4.53
N LYS A 794 3.45 -37.17 -3.28
CA LYS A 794 2.45 -37.58 -2.28
C LYS A 794 2.65 -36.90 -0.91
N PRO A 795 2.36 -35.59 -0.75
CA PRO A 795 2.29 -34.96 0.57
C PRO A 795 1.29 -35.71 1.48
N PRO A 796 1.51 -35.77 2.81
CA PRO A 796 0.73 -36.66 3.69
C PRO A 796 -0.76 -36.29 3.78
N VAL A 797 -1.14 -35.06 3.43
CA VAL A 797 -2.53 -34.59 3.31
C VAL A 797 -2.69 -33.63 2.12
N GLY A 798 -3.92 -33.44 1.65
CA GLY A 798 -4.26 -32.44 0.64
C GLY A 798 -4.38 -32.98 -0.78
N THR A 799 -3.52 -32.49 -1.68
CA THR A 799 -3.54 -32.79 -3.11
C THR A 799 -2.22 -33.45 -3.51
N TRP A 800 -2.28 -34.52 -4.28
CA TRP A 800 -1.14 -35.26 -4.83
C TRP A 800 -0.93 -34.89 -6.31
N THR A 801 0.29 -35.07 -6.79
CA THR A 801 0.65 -34.81 -8.19
C THR A 801 0.94 -36.14 -8.88
N GLY A 802 0.43 -36.34 -10.09
CA GLY A 802 0.64 -37.59 -10.82
C GLY A 802 0.36 -37.52 -12.31
N LYS A 803 0.55 -38.64 -12.99
CA LYS A 803 0.37 -38.82 -14.42
C LYS A 803 -0.72 -39.87 -14.70
N LEU A 804 -1.71 -39.50 -15.51
CA LEU A 804 -2.82 -40.34 -15.94
C LEU A 804 -3.11 -40.07 -17.42
N ASN A 805 -3.19 -41.13 -18.23
CA ASN A 805 -3.46 -41.03 -19.68
C ASN A 805 -2.58 -39.97 -20.37
N ASN A 806 -1.27 -40.03 -20.08
CA ASN A 806 -0.21 -39.09 -20.48
C ASN A 806 -0.34 -37.61 -20.04
N LYS A 807 -1.48 -37.16 -19.49
CA LYS A 807 -1.59 -35.86 -18.82
C LYS A 807 -0.92 -35.93 -17.43
N MET A 808 -0.12 -34.92 -17.08
CA MET A 808 0.25 -34.64 -15.69
C MET A 808 -0.78 -33.71 -15.04
N GLY A 809 -1.02 -33.86 -13.74
CA GLY A 809 -1.88 -32.94 -13.00
C GLY A 809 -2.07 -33.30 -11.53
N SER A 810 -2.83 -32.46 -10.85
CA SER A 810 -3.15 -32.60 -9.43
C SER A 810 -4.42 -33.44 -9.20
N PHE A 811 -4.51 -34.13 -8.07
CA PHE A 811 -5.70 -34.86 -7.64
C PHE A 811 -5.74 -35.01 -6.12
N LYS A 812 -6.92 -35.02 -5.50
CA LYS A 812 -7.04 -35.19 -4.04
C LYS A 812 -6.86 -36.67 -3.68
N PHE A 813 -6.06 -36.96 -2.66
CA PHE A 813 -5.76 -38.35 -2.25
C PHE A 813 -7.02 -39.15 -1.87
N ILE A 814 -8.06 -38.47 -1.37
CA ILE A 814 -9.37 -39.04 -0.99
C ILE A 814 -10.19 -39.65 -2.14
N TYR A 815 -9.71 -39.58 -3.40
CA TYR A 815 -10.35 -40.20 -4.56
C TYR A 815 -9.66 -41.49 -5.03
N VAL A 816 -8.54 -41.87 -4.42
CA VAL A 816 -7.70 -43.00 -4.85
C VAL A 816 -7.32 -43.95 -3.70
N THR A 817 -6.99 -45.20 -4.05
CA THR A 817 -6.35 -46.17 -3.15
C THR A 817 -4.98 -46.54 -3.70
N MET A 818 -3.94 -46.53 -2.86
CA MET A 818 -2.60 -46.98 -3.23
C MET A 818 -2.61 -48.43 -3.73
N LEU A 819 -1.78 -48.70 -4.74
CA LEU A 819 -1.45 -50.05 -5.19
C LEU A 819 -0.06 -50.41 -4.67
N PRO A 820 0.21 -51.68 -4.29
CA PRO A 820 1.57 -52.13 -4.05
C PRO A 820 2.38 -52.08 -5.35
N ASP A 821 3.67 -51.77 -5.23
CA ASP A 821 4.61 -51.87 -6.34
C ASP A 821 5.20 -53.29 -6.42
N GLU A 822 5.53 -53.72 -7.64
CA GLU A 822 6.06 -55.07 -7.88
C GLU A 822 7.60 -55.04 -7.97
N ASP A 823 8.24 -55.97 -7.27
CA ASP A 823 9.70 -56.08 -7.19
C ASP A 823 10.36 -56.22 -8.57
N THR A 824 11.31 -55.35 -8.88
CA THR A 824 12.16 -55.45 -10.09
C THR A 824 13.62 -55.76 -9.71
N PRO A 825 14.28 -56.72 -10.40
CA PRO A 825 15.52 -57.30 -9.91
C PRO A 825 16.76 -56.40 -10.11
N PRO A 826 17.81 -56.55 -9.26
CA PRO A 826 18.89 -55.57 -9.14
C PRO A 826 19.86 -55.56 -10.34
N ARG A 827 20.12 -54.36 -10.88
CA ARG A 827 21.23 -54.11 -11.82
C ARG A 827 22.56 -53.92 -11.07
N ARG A 828 23.61 -54.57 -11.57
CA ARG A 828 24.97 -54.56 -10.99
C ARG A 828 25.62 -53.17 -11.01
N LYS A 829 25.91 -52.58 -9.85
CA LYS A 829 26.97 -51.54 -9.72
C LYS A 829 28.35 -52.19 -9.91
N ARG A 830 29.32 -51.48 -10.51
CA ARG A 830 30.74 -51.88 -10.51
C ARG A 830 31.42 -51.28 -9.27
N CYS A 831 32.13 -52.11 -8.50
CA CYS A 831 32.85 -51.65 -7.33
C CYS A 831 34.21 -51.03 -7.71
N HIS A 832 34.56 -49.91 -7.08
CA HIS A 832 35.94 -49.63 -6.69
C HIS A 832 35.94 -49.40 -5.17
N SER A 833 36.81 -50.10 -4.45
CA SER A 833 36.71 -50.24 -2.99
C SER A 833 38.04 -49.96 -2.30
N HIS A 834 38.07 -48.94 -1.46
CA HIS A 834 39.01 -48.80 -0.35
C HIS A 834 38.19 -48.59 0.92
N GLY A 835 38.14 -49.60 1.78
CA GLY A 835 37.20 -49.65 2.91
C GLY A 835 37.87 -49.51 4.28
N ARG A 836 37.06 -49.35 5.33
CA ARG A 836 37.47 -49.45 6.73
C ARG A 836 36.40 -50.14 7.58
N HIS A 837 36.82 -51.21 8.26
CA HIS A 837 36.27 -51.86 9.46
C HIS A 837 34.77 -52.20 9.58
N ASN A 838 34.52 -53.49 9.80
CA ASN A 838 33.24 -54.02 10.28
C ASN A 838 32.83 -53.38 11.63
N LYS A 839 31.75 -52.58 11.60
CA LYS A 839 30.77 -52.50 12.70
C LYS A 839 29.42 -52.97 12.14
N PRO A 840 28.57 -53.67 12.90
CA PRO A 840 27.23 -54.01 12.42
C PRO A 840 26.43 -52.74 12.13
N LYS A 841 25.71 -52.66 11.00
CA LYS A 841 24.76 -51.56 10.75
C LYS A 841 23.77 -51.47 11.92
N PRO A 842 23.46 -50.26 12.42
CA PRO A 842 22.53 -50.09 13.53
C PRO A 842 21.13 -50.56 13.14
N LYS A 843 20.35 -51.01 14.13
CA LYS A 843 18.98 -51.54 13.92
C LYS A 843 17.85 -50.67 14.46
N THR A 844 18.17 -49.70 15.32
CA THR A 844 17.22 -48.74 15.92
C THR A 844 17.80 -47.34 15.84
N LEU A 845 16.93 -46.32 15.95
CA LEU A 845 17.37 -44.93 16.05
C LEU A 845 18.20 -44.70 17.33
N GLU A 846 17.81 -45.31 18.46
CA GLU A 846 18.59 -45.35 19.69
C GLU A 846 20.06 -45.78 19.44
N GLU A 847 20.28 -46.87 18.67
CA GLU A 847 21.64 -47.33 18.31
C GLU A 847 22.41 -46.36 17.41
N VAL A 848 21.75 -45.46 16.68
CA VAL A 848 22.42 -44.41 15.88
C VAL A 848 22.82 -43.24 16.78
N LEU A 849 21.87 -42.74 17.58
CA LEU A 849 22.06 -41.59 18.45
C LEU A 849 23.09 -41.87 19.56
N ASP A 850 23.09 -43.07 20.12
CA ASP A 850 24.12 -43.53 21.07
C ASP A 850 25.53 -43.55 20.43
N ARG A 851 25.66 -44.01 19.18
CA ARG A 851 26.95 -44.08 18.46
C ARG A 851 27.53 -42.71 18.08
N ILE A 852 26.69 -41.67 17.98
CA ILE A 852 27.14 -40.27 17.74
C ILE A 852 27.17 -39.42 19.02
N GLY A 853 26.76 -39.99 20.17
CA GLY A 853 26.78 -39.32 21.47
C GLY A 853 25.63 -38.35 21.73
N LEU A 854 24.50 -38.46 21.00
CA LEU A 854 23.35 -37.55 21.05
C LEU A 854 22.06 -38.25 21.51
N LYS A 855 22.19 -39.23 22.42
CA LYS A 855 21.07 -40.08 22.86
C LYS A 855 19.89 -39.29 23.43
N ASP A 856 20.16 -38.19 24.15
CA ASP A 856 19.11 -37.37 24.79
C ASP A 856 18.14 -36.74 23.77
N MET A 857 18.57 -36.57 22.51
CA MET A 857 17.74 -36.05 21.41
C MET A 857 16.74 -37.05 20.83
N GLU A 858 16.78 -38.34 21.23
CA GLU A 858 15.81 -39.34 20.78
C GLU A 858 14.35 -38.92 21.07
N SER A 859 14.13 -38.32 22.24
CA SER A 859 12.81 -37.82 22.65
C SER A 859 12.31 -36.67 21.77
N LEU A 860 13.20 -35.74 21.40
CA LEU A 860 12.90 -34.58 20.55
C LEU A 860 12.62 -35.01 19.11
N LEU A 861 13.48 -35.88 18.56
CA LEU A 861 13.33 -36.44 17.21
C LEU A 861 12.03 -37.25 17.06
N SER A 862 11.72 -38.12 18.03
CA SER A 862 10.51 -38.95 18.03
C SER A 862 9.21 -38.13 18.13
N MET A 863 9.22 -37.05 18.94
CA MET A 863 8.12 -36.09 19.04
C MET A 863 7.82 -35.35 17.72
N HIS A 864 8.83 -35.19 16.86
CA HIS A 864 8.73 -34.55 15.55
C HIS A 864 8.65 -35.55 14.38
N GLY A 865 8.38 -36.82 14.65
CA GLY A 865 8.08 -37.83 13.64
C GLY A 865 9.27 -38.66 13.15
N PHE A 866 10.48 -38.45 13.68
CA PHE A 866 11.64 -39.30 13.42
C PHE A 866 11.65 -40.46 14.42
N GLN A 867 10.87 -41.51 14.16
CA GLN A 867 10.62 -42.60 15.11
C GLN A 867 11.37 -43.89 14.75
N ASN A 868 11.81 -44.03 13.49
CA ASN A 868 12.58 -45.17 13.01
C ASN A 868 13.73 -44.73 12.06
N LEU A 869 14.53 -45.71 11.59
CA LEU A 869 15.70 -45.45 10.74
C LEU A 869 15.36 -44.94 9.34
N GLU A 870 14.19 -45.30 8.79
CA GLU A 870 13.72 -44.82 7.49
C GLU A 870 13.35 -43.34 7.59
N ASP A 871 12.56 -42.94 8.60
CA ASP A 871 12.24 -41.53 8.89
C ASP A 871 13.53 -40.71 9.06
N PHE A 872 14.46 -41.21 9.89
CA PHE A 872 15.71 -40.51 10.23
C PHE A 872 16.68 -40.40 9.04
N SER A 873 16.66 -41.35 8.09
CA SER A 873 17.42 -41.19 6.83
C SER A 873 16.94 -39.97 6.02
N GLY A 874 15.64 -39.63 6.12
CA GLY A 874 15.06 -38.42 5.53
C GLY A 874 15.34 -37.11 6.27
N LEU A 875 16.18 -37.11 7.31
CA LEU A 875 16.54 -35.91 8.07
C LEU A 875 17.35 -34.93 7.19
N LYS A 876 16.90 -33.67 7.14
CA LYS A 876 17.50 -32.59 6.35
C LYS A 876 17.76 -31.37 7.21
N GLU A 877 18.60 -30.46 6.72
CA GLU A 877 18.96 -29.25 7.46
C GLU A 877 17.75 -28.34 7.77
N SER A 878 16.72 -28.34 6.93
CA SER A 878 15.42 -27.70 7.23
C SER A 878 14.80 -28.23 8.52
N HIS A 879 14.79 -29.55 8.71
CA HIS A 879 14.22 -30.18 9.90
C HIS A 879 15.03 -29.84 11.16
N LEU A 880 16.37 -29.71 11.05
CA LEU A 880 17.21 -29.28 12.18
C LEU A 880 16.92 -27.82 12.61
N ASN A 881 16.48 -26.97 11.69
CA ASN A 881 16.01 -25.61 12.01
C ASN A 881 14.65 -25.65 12.73
N GLU A 882 13.72 -26.48 12.28
CA GLU A 882 12.40 -26.68 12.91
C GLU A 882 12.51 -27.31 14.33
N LEU A 883 13.50 -28.18 14.54
CA LEU A 883 13.86 -28.75 15.84
C LEU A 883 14.63 -27.77 16.75
N ASN A 884 14.98 -26.58 16.26
CA ASN A 884 15.81 -25.58 16.95
C ASN A 884 17.16 -26.13 17.45
N ILE A 885 17.75 -27.09 16.73
CA ILE A 885 19.07 -27.64 17.03
C ILE A 885 20.11 -26.70 16.42
N THR A 886 20.67 -25.82 17.26
CA THR A 886 21.56 -24.73 16.82
C THR A 886 23.05 -25.05 16.90
N ASP A 887 23.46 -26.12 17.59
CA ASP A 887 24.89 -26.44 17.71
C ASP A 887 25.46 -27.02 16.41
N PRO A 888 26.55 -26.44 15.85
CA PRO A 888 27.11 -26.91 14.57
C PRO A 888 27.66 -28.34 14.61
N GLU A 889 28.18 -28.81 15.75
CA GLU A 889 28.73 -30.16 15.88
C GLU A 889 27.61 -31.20 15.97
N GLU A 890 26.53 -30.91 16.72
CA GLU A 890 25.32 -31.74 16.77
C GLU A 890 24.64 -31.84 15.39
N ARG A 891 24.42 -30.70 14.72
CA ARG A 891 23.85 -30.67 13.35
C ARG A 891 24.67 -31.50 12.38
N THR A 892 25.99 -31.33 12.39
CA THR A 892 26.90 -32.09 11.51
C THR A 892 26.82 -33.59 11.79
N LYS A 893 26.82 -34.01 13.06
CA LYS A 893 26.67 -35.43 13.46
C LYS A 893 25.35 -36.02 12.98
N LEU A 894 24.24 -35.31 13.14
CA LEU A 894 22.90 -35.76 12.77
C LEU A 894 22.76 -35.92 11.25
N LEU A 895 23.17 -34.92 10.45
CA LEU A 895 23.12 -35.02 8.98
C LEU A 895 24.04 -36.13 8.46
N THR A 896 25.28 -36.21 8.96
CA THR A 896 26.22 -37.26 8.56
C THR A 896 25.70 -38.66 8.92
N ALA A 897 25.00 -38.80 10.06
CA ALA A 897 24.39 -40.06 10.45
C ALA A 897 23.18 -40.45 9.58
N ALA A 898 22.40 -39.48 9.10
CA ALA A 898 21.30 -39.72 8.16
C ALA A 898 21.82 -40.13 6.77
N GLU A 899 22.83 -39.43 6.24
CA GLU A 899 23.48 -39.80 4.96
C GLU A 899 24.09 -41.21 5.01
N LEU A 900 24.77 -41.57 6.10
CA LEU A 900 25.36 -42.90 6.31
C LEU A 900 24.34 -44.03 6.54
N LEU A 901 23.03 -43.75 6.50
CA LEU A 901 21.95 -44.75 6.47
C LEU A 901 21.36 -44.95 5.07
N HIS A 902 21.63 -44.04 4.12
CA HIS A 902 21.26 -44.22 2.71
C HIS A 902 22.24 -45.11 1.92
N ASP A 903 23.48 -45.29 2.40
CA ASP A 903 24.48 -46.28 1.93
C ASP A 903 24.50 -47.54 2.82
#